data_AF-A0A328CD36-F1
#
_entry.id   AF-A0A328CD36-F1
#
_cell.length_a   1.000
_cell.length_b   1.000
_cell.length_c   1.000
_cell.angle_alpha   90.00
_cell.angle_beta   90.00
_cell.angle_gamma   90.00
#
_symmetry.space_group_name_H-M   'P 1'
#
loop_
_entity.id
_entity.type
_entity.pdbx_description
1 polymer ?
#
loop_
_entity_poly.entity_id
_entity_poly.type
_entity_poly.pdbx_seq_one_letter_code
_entity_poly.pdbx_strand_id
1 'polypeptide(L)'
;MVAEQLSDAPDRRREVLTAWMAQTLGYSRVWRRQKTLVSEPLWDVLSARGYAELSARGEEALAMIGRSMSPHRTYLHPMAALATLAIWRHSKSEALVEESRQRLLGRALPDELAWLYEVVVIFERDERRTRAGKDEVEGRGLMELVELCVEGSYWELSALLSALMVLRLRGRRFSPTVENLVRACDEAAEVHPQEHAKWLQVMADATIAGQLSFAWLERPMQAAVRLSLETPERQQRLRDYLSRRAFDADYGRLETLYESWLSSLWRETGRAETWLLEEVRRTAEYHPARAQRLLELVVARRGRRRRGVGSRAYRVRLAVEELGLGEHLDRFEEELIGLYVRNLALESHAAQLVRRAGDRVDWEVNPYAEAEDLSMYLVVSDYERAFDQLTCKFDGVTMSHADKHAAARVKYFVQRRLDPNRVHRLVQRVFTPVEWLGSGLSEIGIVRQAVERGMERFEAHVASQDLRAEVLEEFGDAGVEVENFEAIAELPVERIFGLLRRRRQRRLLLGAVAGGVFGGLAPFSWGVLSLADVPVLLTITADISSRFCWYFGFDPREHRDLPMEILAVALGGSRPSAVEPMLVRQNLNEYVLRKSVMVGAVAHGGLTQLAGRGLAQVVERQLGQKAARQAGDLARRAVTRNLQRRAVEAVPSKTLPVVGALLGASLNAALIYDLVEAAQAVLTDRFLERKYPEWLRQIGLEESSESLAG
;
A
#
# COMPACT_ATOMS: atom_id res chain seq x y z
N MET A 1 15.67 37.69 15.19
CA MET A 1 15.34 38.59 14.06
C MET A 1 14.59 37.90 12.92
N VAL A 2 15.22 37.21 11.94
CA VAL A 2 14.47 36.65 10.77
C VAL A 2 13.42 35.59 11.18
N ALA A 3 13.72 34.74 12.16
CA ALA A 3 12.78 33.72 12.62
C ALA A 3 11.61 34.28 13.47
N GLU A 4 11.78 35.43 14.11
CA GLU A 4 10.72 36.13 14.86
C GLU A 4 9.75 36.83 13.90
N GLN A 5 10.25 37.33 12.77
CA GLN A 5 9.46 37.94 11.69
C GLN A 5 8.62 36.92 10.89
N LEU A 6 8.80 35.62 11.13
CA LEU A 6 8.08 34.54 10.45
C LEU A 6 7.05 33.85 11.37
N SER A 7 6.54 34.54 12.40
CA SER A 7 5.50 34.01 13.31
C SER A 7 4.28 33.47 12.56
N ASP A 8 3.87 34.16 11.50
CA ASP A 8 2.63 33.89 10.75
C ASP A 8 2.84 32.85 9.64
N ALA A 9 4.08 32.36 9.46
CA ALA A 9 4.46 31.37 8.46
C ALA A 9 5.28 30.23 9.12
N PRO A 10 4.64 29.38 9.94
CA PRO A 10 5.32 28.38 10.76
C PRO A 10 6.16 27.38 9.93
N ASP A 11 5.74 27.09 8.70
CA ASP A 11 6.45 26.20 7.78
C ASP A 11 7.80 26.80 7.33
N ARG A 12 7.80 28.07 6.90
CA ARG A 12 9.02 28.79 6.51
C ARG A 12 9.95 29.00 7.70
N ARG A 13 9.39 29.28 8.88
CA ARG A 13 10.16 29.41 10.13
C ARG A 13 10.93 28.12 10.45
N ARG A 14 10.31 26.95 10.28
CA ARG A 14 11.01 25.65 10.46
C ARG A 14 12.17 25.50 9.51
N GLU A 15 11.94 25.69 8.21
CA GLU A 15 12.98 25.52 7.20
C GLU A 15 14.21 26.41 7.47
N VAL A 16 13.98 27.67 7.83
CA VAL A 16 15.06 28.63 8.14
C VAL A 16 15.82 28.23 9.40
N LEU A 17 15.12 27.86 10.48
CA LEU A 17 15.76 27.46 11.74
C LEU A 17 16.53 26.15 11.59
N THR A 18 15.97 25.19 10.89
CA THR A 18 16.61 23.90 10.63
C THR A 18 17.83 24.05 9.72
N ALA A 19 17.75 24.94 8.71
CA ALA A 19 18.90 25.30 7.89
C ALA A 19 20.03 25.95 8.70
N TRP A 20 19.68 26.86 9.60
CA TRP A 20 20.64 27.49 10.51
C TRP A 20 21.29 26.45 11.44
N MET A 21 20.52 25.52 11.99
CA MET A 21 21.04 24.42 12.81
C MET A 21 22.05 23.56 12.05
N ALA A 22 21.74 23.21 10.80
CA ALA A 22 22.65 22.46 9.94
C ALA A 22 23.98 23.21 9.74
N GLN A 23 23.93 24.53 9.56
CA GLN A 23 25.12 25.36 9.45
C GLN A 23 25.95 25.34 10.74
N THR A 24 25.31 25.48 11.91
CA THR A 24 25.99 25.53 13.21
C THR A 24 26.63 24.21 13.62
N LEU A 25 26.01 23.09 13.28
CA LEU A 25 26.55 21.76 13.58
C LEU A 25 27.57 21.28 12.53
N GLY A 26 28.04 22.16 11.63
CA GLY A 26 29.11 21.85 10.68
C GLY A 26 28.65 21.08 9.43
N TYR A 27 27.34 20.86 9.25
CA TYR A 27 26.79 20.27 8.02
C TYR A 27 26.84 21.23 6.81
N SER A 28 27.30 22.47 7.01
CA SER A 28 27.49 23.49 5.95
C SER A 28 28.44 23.05 4.82
N ARG A 29 29.39 22.15 5.08
CA ARG A 29 30.25 21.56 4.04
C ARG A 29 29.55 20.45 3.24
N VAL A 30 28.54 19.80 3.83
CA VAL A 30 27.71 18.76 3.21
C VAL A 30 26.53 19.40 2.43
N TRP A 31 26.16 20.62 2.81
CA TRP A 31 25.10 21.47 2.23
C TRP A 31 25.19 21.74 0.73
N ARG A 32 26.34 21.49 0.08
CA ARG A 32 26.48 21.72 -1.36
C ARG A 32 25.86 20.63 -2.25
N ARG A 33 25.25 19.56 -1.71
CA ARG A 33 24.84 18.41 -2.56
C ARG A 33 23.49 17.71 -2.33
N GLN A 34 22.71 17.89 -1.25
CA GLN A 34 21.48 17.09 -1.06
C GLN A 34 20.38 17.76 -0.21
N LYS A 35 19.10 17.51 -0.54
CA LYS A 35 17.90 18.02 0.18
C LYS A 35 17.59 17.32 1.52
N THR A 36 18.20 16.19 1.87
CA THR A 36 17.92 15.46 3.13
C THR A 36 18.64 16.00 4.36
N LEU A 37 19.57 16.93 4.17
CA LEU A 37 20.27 17.64 5.24
C LEU A 37 19.39 18.56 6.08
N VAL A 38 18.11 18.73 5.73
CA VAL A 38 17.17 19.50 6.56
C VAL A 38 16.74 18.65 7.76
N SER A 39 16.36 17.38 7.60
CA SER A 39 15.99 16.55 8.76
C SER A 39 17.18 15.93 9.50
N GLU A 40 18.31 15.67 8.81
CA GLU A 40 19.52 15.06 9.39
C GLU A 40 20.01 15.72 10.69
N PRO A 41 20.17 17.06 10.81
CA PRO A 41 20.58 17.69 12.06
C PRO A 41 19.58 17.42 13.20
N LEU A 42 18.28 17.33 12.89
CA LEU A 42 17.25 17.04 13.90
C LEU A 42 17.26 15.56 14.34
N TRP A 43 17.64 14.64 13.46
CA TRP A 43 17.87 13.24 13.84
C TRP A 43 19.15 13.08 14.66
N ASP A 44 20.20 13.83 14.35
CA ASP A 44 21.48 13.74 15.07
C ASP A 44 21.37 14.32 16.49
N VAL A 45 20.68 15.44 16.68
CA VAL A 45 20.40 16.02 18.01
C VAL A 45 19.40 15.20 18.83
N LEU A 46 18.74 14.21 18.25
CA LEU A 46 17.96 13.24 19.03
C LEU A 46 18.90 12.28 19.81
N SER A 47 20.17 12.18 19.41
CA SER A 47 21.19 11.44 20.17
C SER A 47 21.83 12.31 21.24
N ALA A 48 22.23 11.70 22.36
CA ALA A 48 22.85 12.41 23.48
C ALA A 48 24.09 13.22 23.05
N ARG A 49 24.92 12.61 22.19
CA ARG A 49 26.12 13.25 21.63
C ARG A 49 25.78 14.45 20.75
N GLY A 50 24.87 14.29 19.79
CA GLY A 50 24.51 15.37 18.89
C GLY A 50 23.83 16.53 19.63
N TYR A 51 23.05 16.23 20.66
CA TYR A 51 22.45 17.26 21.50
C TYR A 51 23.50 18.03 22.32
N ALA A 52 24.48 17.34 22.89
CA ALA A 52 25.55 17.96 23.68
C ALA A 52 26.44 18.91 22.85
N GLU A 53 26.47 18.75 21.53
CA GLU A 53 27.19 19.65 20.61
C GLU A 53 26.43 20.97 20.34
N LEU A 54 25.20 21.13 20.84
CA LEU A 54 24.42 22.35 20.67
C LEU A 54 24.90 23.48 21.58
N SER A 55 24.99 24.67 21.00
CA SER A 55 25.07 25.91 21.76
C SER A 55 23.72 26.26 22.41
N ALA A 56 23.71 27.16 23.41
CA ALA A 56 22.46 27.65 24.01
C ALA A 56 21.47 28.24 22.97
N ARG A 57 21.99 28.92 21.94
CA ARG A 57 21.18 29.41 20.81
C ARG A 57 20.64 28.27 19.93
N GLY A 58 21.38 27.16 19.84
CA GLY A 58 20.96 25.92 19.18
C GLY A 58 19.76 25.27 19.88
N GLU A 59 19.82 25.19 21.21
CA GLU A 59 18.72 24.69 22.05
C GLU A 59 17.47 25.59 21.94
N GLU A 60 17.65 26.91 21.94
CA GLU A 60 16.56 27.86 21.73
C GLU A 60 15.93 27.72 20.32
N ALA A 61 16.75 27.52 19.29
CA ALA A 61 16.25 27.25 17.94
C ALA A 61 15.45 25.95 17.85
N LEU A 62 15.90 24.89 18.52
CA LEU A 62 15.13 23.65 18.66
C LEU A 62 13.78 23.91 19.32
N ALA A 63 13.74 24.70 20.41
CA ALA A 63 12.50 25.02 21.10
C ALA A 63 11.53 25.77 20.19
N MET A 64 12.04 26.71 19.38
CA MET A 64 11.26 27.41 18.37
C MET A 64 10.74 26.49 17.26
N ILE A 65 11.52 25.51 16.81
CA ILE A 65 11.07 24.50 15.84
C ILE A 65 9.95 23.64 16.46
N GLY A 66 10.10 23.20 17.71
CA GLY A 66 9.05 22.47 18.44
C GLY A 66 7.76 23.28 18.61
N ARG A 67 7.86 24.62 18.76
CA ARG A 67 6.72 25.55 18.85
C ARG A 67 6.03 25.81 17.52
N SER A 68 6.73 25.66 16.41
CA SER A 68 6.22 26.05 15.09
C SER A 68 5.22 25.03 14.56
N MET A 69 3.94 25.30 14.77
CA MET A 69 2.83 24.41 14.42
C MET A 69 1.69 25.17 13.75
N SER A 70 0.98 24.49 12.85
CA SER A 70 -0.31 24.97 12.34
C SER A 70 -1.40 24.66 13.37
N PRO A 71 -2.27 25.62 13.74
CA PRO A 71 -3.26 25.45 14.82
C PRO A 71 -4.26 24.32 14.58
N HIS A 72 -4.47 23.93 13.32
CA HIS A 72 -5.46 22.92 12.91
C HIS A 72 -4.96 21.47 12.87
N ARG A 73 -3.69 21.17 13.18
CA ARG A 73 -3.15 19.80 13.07
C ARG A 73 -3.24 19.05 14.41
N THR A 74 -3.83 17.85 14.39
CA THR A 74 -3.89 16.92 15.53
C THR A 74 -2.54 16.27 15.86
N TYR A 75 -1.70 16.06 14.84
CA TYR A 75 -0.35 15.49 14.97
C TYR A 75 0.74 16.56 14.90
N LEU A 76 1.85 16.32 15.60
CA LEU A 76 3.07 17.11 15.45
C LEU A 76 3.63 16.96 14.03
N HIS A 77 4.10 18.06 13.44
CA HIS A 77 4.87 18.00 12.20
C HIS A 77 6.17 17.22 12.46
N PRO A 78 6.67 16.35 11.55
CA PRO A 78 7.85 15.51 11.82
C PRO A 78 9.08 16.25 12.37
N MET A 79 9.41 17.41 11.80
CA MET A 79 10.50 18.25 12.32
C MET A 79 10.24 18.83 13.72
N ALA A 80 9.00 19.25 14.00
CA ALA A 80 8.61 19.73 15.33
C ALA A 80 8.64 18.58 16.34
N ALA A 81 8.17 17.40 15.95
CA ALA A 81 8.23 16.19 16.76
C ALA A 81 9.68 15.82 17.13
N LEU A 82 10.61 15.81 16.16
CA LEU A 82 12.03 15.54 16.45
C LEU A 82 12.63 16.57 17.41
N ALA A 83 12.34 17.86 17.19
CA ALA A 83 12.84 18.92 18.06
C ALA A 83 12.28 18.83 19.48
N THR A 84 10.97 18.61 19.62
CA THR A 84 10.30 18.40 20.90
C THR A 84 10.83 17.16 21.61
N LEU A 85 11.05 16.06 20.91
CA LEU A 85 11.64 14.84 21.48
C LEU A 85 13.10 15.05 21.92
N ALA A 86 13.91 15.77 21.14
CA ALA A 86 15.30 16.04 21.50
C ALA A 86 15.40 16.89 22.79
N ILE A 87 14.59 17.96 22.89
CA ILE A 87 14.51 18.80 24.10
C ILE A 87 13.97 17.99 25.28
N TRP A 88 12.82 17.34 25.11
CA TRP A 88 12.23 16.52 26.15
C TRP A 88 13.20 15.46 26.63
N ARG A 89 14.06 14.92 25.78
CA ARG A 89 14.98 13.86 26.16
C ARG A 89 16.24 14.34 26.88
N HIS A 90 16.88 15.38 26.35
CA HIS A 90 18.28 15.72 26.70
C HIS A 90 18.46 17.11 27.32
N SER A 91 17.44 17.97 27.28
CA SER A 91 17.55 19.32 27.86
C SER A 91 17.78 19.25 29.37
N LYS A 92 18.71 20.09 29.85
CA LYS A 92 18.96 20.34 31.28
C LYS A 92 18.04 21.44 31.84
N SER A 93 17.33 22.15 30.98
CA SER A 93 16.37 23.18 31.37
C SER A 93 15.04 22.55 31.72
N GLU A 94 14.69 22.50 33.01
CA GLU A 94 13.41 21.95 33.47
C GLU A 94 12.21 22.62 32.79
N ALA A 95 12.27 23.93 32.56
CA ALA A 95 11.22 24.67 31.87
C ALA A 95 11.00 24.17 30.43
N LEU A 96 12.06 23.94 29.66
CA LEU A 96 11.96 23.45 28.28
C LEU A 96 11.53 21.98 28.22
N VAL A 97 11.95 21.17 29.20
CA VAL A 97 11.50 19.79 29.35
C VAL A 97 10.00 19.75 29.60
N GLU A 98 9.49 20.51 30.59
CA GLU A 98 8.08 20.50 30.93
C GLU A 98 7.23 21.04 29.77
N GLU A 99 7.68 22.11 29.11
CA GLU A 99 7.02 22.63 27.92
C GLU A 99 6.94 21.57 26.80
N SER A 100 7.99 20.78 26.61
CA SER A 100 8.02 19.70 25.61
C SER A 100 7.14 18.52 26.03
N ARG A 101 7.10 18.18 27.33
CA ARG A 101 6.22 17.17 27.90
C ARG A 101 4.76 17.52 27.66
N GLN A 102 4.34 18.75 27.96
CA GLN A 102 2.98 19.23 27.73
C GLN A 102 2.57 19.14 26.25
N ARG A 103 3.50 19.37 25.32
CA ARG A 103 3.23 19.17 23.89
C ARG A 103 3.02 17.72 23.52
N LEU A 104 3.84 16.82 24.05
CA LEU A 104 3.74 15.38 23.79
C LEU A 104 2.49 14.77 24.46
N LEU A 105 1.99 15.36 25.54
CA LEU A 105 0.69 15.01 26.14
C LEU A 105 -0.49 15.57 25.36
N GLY A 106 -0.37 16.78 24.81
CA GLY A 106 -1.45 17.45 24.11
C GLY A 106 -1.54 17.15 22.61
N ARG A 107 -0.50 16.57 21.99
CA ARG A 107 -0.45 16.24 20.56
C ARG A 107 0.25 14.91 20.29
N ALA A 108 -0.31 14.14 19.36
CA ALA A 108 0.25 12.87 18.91
C ALA A 108 1.53 13.05 18.07
N LEU A 109 2.46 12.10 18.17
CA LEU A 109 3.60 11.95 17.25
C LEU A 109 3.14 11.50 15.86
N PRO A 110 3.96 11.71 14.80
CA PRO A 110 3.71 11.10 13.50
C PRO A 110 3.51 9.58 13.59
N ASP A 111 2.49 9.05 12.92
CA ASP A 111 2.11 7.63 12.89
C ASP A 111 2.82 6.82 11.79
N GLU A 112 3.69 7.46 11.01
CA GLU A 112 4.46 6.80 9.96
C GLU A 112 5.44 5.77 10.55
N LEU A 113 5.18 4.47 10.30
CA LEU A 113 5.99 3.35 10.81
C LEU A 113 7.50 3.50 10.59
N ALA A 114 7.92 4.02 9.43
CA ALA A 114 9.33 4.24 9.13
C ALA A 114 9.94 5.33 10.02
N TRP A 115 9.21 6.42 10.26
CA TRP A 115 9.65 7.52 11.12
C TRP A 115 9.74 7.05 12.57
N LEU A 116 8.71 6.38 13.09
CA LEU A 116 8.69 5.81 14.44
C LEU A 116 9.80 4.77 14.64
N TYR A 117 10.09 3.94 13.62
CA TYR A 117 11.17 2.97 13.71
C TYR A 117 12.54 3.62 13.83
N GLU A 118 12.81 4.71 13.11
CA GLU A 118 14.07 5.46 13.25
C GLU A 118 14.21 6.10 14.64
N VAL A 119 13.11 6.61 15.21
CA VAL A 119 13.09 7.05 16.63
C VAL A 119 13.50 5.91 17.55
N VAL A 120 12.86 4.74 17.42
CA VAL A 120 13.21 3.55 18.22
C VAL A 120 14.67 3.14 18.03
N VAL A 121 15.19 3.17 16.81
CA VAL A 121 16.59 2.82 16.51
C VAL A 121 17.57 3.75 17.23
N ILE A 122 17.31 5.06 17.23
CA ILE A 122 18.17 6.03 17.90
C ILE A 122 18.09 5.84 19.42
N PHE A 123 16.88 5.71 19.97
CA PHE A 123 16.68 5.48 21.39
C PHE A 123 17.38 4.21 21.89
N GLU A 124 17.16 3.08 21.21
CA GLU A 124 17.78 1.81 21.55
C GLU A 124 19.31 1.89 21.48
N ARG A 125 19.85 2.52 20.42
CA ARG A 125 21.30 2.65 20.22
C ARG A 125 21.96 3.39 21.38
N ASP A 126 21.36 4.51 21.80
CA ASP A 126 21.90 5.34 22.87
C ASP A 126 21.77 4.61 24.22
N GLU A 127 20.61 4.01 24.52
CA GLU A 127 20.43 3.19 25.73
C GLU A 127 21.43 2.03 25.82
N ARG A 128 21.72 1.36 24.70
CA ARG A 128 22.75 0.29 24.66
C ARG A 128 24.15 0.83 24.94
N ARG A 129 24.47 2.06 24.53
CA ARG A 129 25.78 2.67 24.81
C ARG A 129 25.92 3.06 26.27
N THR A 130 24.88 3.65 26.86
CA THR A 130 24.82 3.97 28.29
C THR A 130 24.96 2.69 29.13
N ARG A 131 24.22 1.62 28.81
CA ARG A 131 24.35 0.32 29.51
C ARG A 131 25.74 -0.31 29.36
N ALA A 132 26.44 -0.04 28.27
CA ALA A 132 27.80 -0.52 28.06
C ALA A 132 28.88 0.35 28.74
N GLY A 133 28.48 1.37 29.51
CA GLY A 133 29.39 2.32 30.16
C GLY A 133 30.19 3.18 29.18
N LYS A 134 29.72 3.32 27.94
CA LYS A 134 30.44 4.06 26.88
C LYS A 134 30.11 5.55 26.86
N ASP A 135 28.92 5.91 27.34
CA ASP A 135 28.44 7.29 27.42
C ASP A 135 27.89 7.52 28.85
N GLU A 136 28.29 8.60 29.51
CA GLU A 136 27.83 8.99 30.86
C GLU A 136 26.50 9.76 30.85
N VAL A 137 25.88 9.95 29.68
CA VAL A 137 24.74 10.86 29.54
C VAL A 137 23.43 10.17 29.92
N GLU A 138 22.83 10.61 31.03
CA GLU A 138 21.46 10.31 31.45
C GLU A 138 20.47 11.12 30.60
N GLY A 139 19.86 10.46 29.61
CA GLY A 139 18.73 11.01 28.86
C GLY A 139 17.51 10.13 29.05
N ARG A 140 16.30 10.72 28.96
CA ARG A 140 15.02 10.01 29.12
C ARG A 140 14.91 8.87 28.10
N GLY A 141 14.47 7.70 28.56
CA GLY A 141 14.45 6.46 27.76
C GLY A 141 13.22 6.33 26.84
N LEU A 142 13.21 5.28 26.02
CA LEU A 142 12.08 5.00 25.13
C LEU A 142 10.85 4.60 25.92
N MET A 143 11.03 3.87 27.03
CA MET A 143 9.92 3.46 27.88
C MET A 143 9.20 4.68 28.47
N GLU A 144 9.93 5.69 28.93
CA GLU A 144 9.33 6.93 29.44
C GLU A 144 8.51 7.65 28.35
N LEU A 145 8.96 7.61 27.09
CA LEU A 145 8.18 8.17 25.97
C LEU A 145 6.89 7.37 25.74
N VAL A 146 6.96 6.04 25.84
CA VAL A 146 5.79 5.16 25.71
C VAL A 146 4.79 5.43 26.84
N GLU A 147 5.26 5.55 28.07
CA GLU A 147 4.45 5.92 29.24
C GLU A 147 3.82 7.32 29.08
N LEU A 148 4.55 8.27 28.50
CA LEU A 148 4.02 9.60 28.19
C LEU A 148 2.92 9.53 27.13
N CYS A 149 3.06 8.68 26.11
CA CYS A 149 2.00 8.42 25.13
C CYS A 149 0.77 7.77 25.78
N VAL A 150 0.95 6.88 26.77
CA VAL A 150 -0.12 6.31 27.58
C VAL A 150 -0.83 7.43 28.36
N GLU A 151 -0.09 8.27 29.08
CA GLU A 151 -0.68 9.39 29.82
C GLU A 151 -1.46 10.37 28.91
N GLY A 152 -0.93 10.65 27.71
CA GLY A 152 -1.60 11.46 26.68
C GLY A 152 -2.76 10.77 25.96
N SER A 153 -3.16 9.56 26.36
CA SER A 153 -4.18 8.74 25.69
C SER A 153 -3.88 8.40 24.22
N TYR A 154 -2.61 8.41 23.83
CA TYR A 154 -2.11 8.00 22.51
C TYR A 154 -1.80 6.50 22.50
N TRP A 155 -2.83 5.70 22.75
CA TRP A 155 -2.73 4.24 22.96
C TRP A 155 -2.11 3.51 21.77
N GLU A 156 -2.52 3.84 20.55
CA GLU A 156 -1.97 3.23 19.32
C GLU A 156 -0.47 3.50 19.18
N LEU A 157 -0.03 4.73 19.42
CA LEU A 157 1.39 5.10 19.34
C LEU A 157 2.22 4.39 20.41
N SER A 158 1.70 4.29 21.64
CA SER A 158 2.34 3.53 22.72
C SER A 158 2.54 2.05 22.33
N ALA A 159 1.49 1.41 21.81
CA ALA A 159 1.55 0.02 21.38
C ALA A 159 2.52 -0.16 20.19
N LEU A 160 2.49 0.75 19.21
CA LEU A 160 3.37 0.72 18.04
C LEU A 160 4.84 0.92 18.40
N LEU A 161 5.19 1.90 19.24
CA LEU A 161 6.56 2.12 19.70
C LEU A 161 7.12 0.90 20.43
N SER A 162 6.30 0.27 21.28
CA SER A 162 6.65 -0.95 21.99
C SER A 162 6.87 -2.13 21.03
N ALA A 163 5.99 -2.30 20.04
CA ALA A 163 6.12 -3.35 19.02
C ALA A 163 7.36 -3.14 18.12
N LEU A 164 7.64 -1.90 17.73
CA LEU A 164 8.83 -1.54 16.96
C LEU A 164 10.11 -1.77 17.78
N MET A 165 10.08 -1.54 19.09
CA MET A 165 11.19 -1.87 19.98
C MET A 165 11.42 -3.38 20.06
N VAL A 166 10.36 -4.18 20.20
CA VAL A 166 10.45 -5.65 20.13
C VAL A 166 11.05 -6.11 18.79
N LEU A 167 10.57 -5.55 17.68
CA LEU A 167 11.13 -5.80 16.34
C LEU A 167 12.61 -5.44 16.27
N ARG A 168 13.01 -4.31 16.87
CA ARG A 168 14.38 -3.84 16.89
C ARG A 168 15.30 -4.75 17.71
N LEU A 169 14.81 -5.26 18.84
CA LEU A 169 15.55 -6.20 19.69
C LEU A 169 15.82 -7.52 18.97
N ARG A 170 14.89 -7.96 18.11
CA ARG A 170 15.06 -9.15 17.27
C ARG A 170 16.21 -9.04 16.27
N GLY A 171 16.49 -7.86 15.73
CA GLY A 171 17.67 -7.65 14.88
C GLY A 171 17.62 -6.45 13.94
N ARG A 172 18.81 -6.01 13.49
CA ARG A 172 19.00 -4.80 12.67
C ARG A 172 18.56 -4.93 11.20
N ARG A 173 18.21 -6.13 10.74
CA ARG A 173 17.92 -6.42 9.32
C ARG A 173 16.43 -6.37 8.97
N PHE A 174 15.55 -6.18 9.95
CA PHE A 174 14.11 -6.22 9.72
C PHE A 174 13.56 -4.83 9.40
N SER A 175 12.76 -4.74 8.34
CA SER A 175 12.00 -3.53 8.02
C SER A 175 10.73 -3.44 8.88
N PRO A 176 10.26 -2.24 9.25
CA PRO A 176 9.04 -2.03 10.03
C PRO A 176 7.80 -2.25 9.17
N THR A 177 7.51 -3.51 8.82
CA THR A 177 6.29 -3.93 8.12
C THR A 177 5.37 -4.65 9.10
N VAL A 178 4.05 -4.63 8.85
CA VAL A 178 3.06 -5.34 9.69
C VAL A 178 3.40 -6.83 9.83
N GLU A 179 3.83 -7.48 8.74
CA GLU A 179 4.26 -8.89 8.72
C GLU A 179 5.44 -9.14 9.69
N ASN A 180 6.44 -8.26 9.67
CA ASN A 180 7.59 -8.36 10.58
C ASN A 180 7.22 -8.03 12.03
N LEU A 181 6.30 -7.07 12.25
CA LEU A 181 5.77 -6.75 13.58
C LEU A 181 5.04 -7.95 14.18
N VAL A 182 4.09 -8.56 13.44
CA VAL A 182 3.40 -9.79 13.86
C VAL A 182 4.42 -10.85 14.26
N ARG A 183 5.39 -11.15 13.39
CA ARG A 183 6.37 -12.19 13.64
C ARG A 183 7.28 -11.88 14.84
N ALA A 184 7.66 -10.62 15.05
CA ALA A 184 8.51 -10.22 16.18
C ALA A 184 7.74 -10.22 17.50
N CYS A 185 6.51 -9.71 17.51
CA CYS A 185 5.63 -9.71 18.67
C CYS A 185 5.25 -11.14 19.09
N ASP A 186 4.96 -12.02 18.14
CA ASP A 186 4.68 -13.44 18.41
C ASP A 186 5.91 -14.12 19.03
N GLU A 187 7.09 -13.96 18.42
CA GLU A 187 8.33 -14.55 18.93
C GLU A 187 8.67 -14.04 20.33
N ALA A 188 8.50 -12.74 20.59
CA ALA A 188 8.70 -12.15 21.90
C ALA A 188 7.70 -12.70 22.94
N ALA A 189 6.44 -12.88 22.55
CA ALA A 189 5.40 -13.40 23.43
C ALA A 189 5.55 -14.91 23.72
N GLU A 190 5.99 -15.69 22.74
CA GLU A 190 6.06 -17.15 22.84
C GLU A 190 7.40 -17.65 23.36
N VAL A 191 8.52 -17.09 22.89
CA VAL A 191 9.87 -17.60 23.15
C VAL A 191 10.54 -16.88 24.31
N HIS A 192 10.46 -15.54 24.35
CA HIS A 192 11.19 -14.70 25.32
C HIS A 192 10.29 -13.73 26.11
N PRO A 193 9.16 -14.18 26.71
CA PRO A 193 8.19 -13.27 27.32
C PRO A 193 8.76 -12.50 28.52
N GLN A 194 9.67 -13.10 29.29
CA GLN A 194 10.28 -12.44 30.45
C GLN A 194 11.26 -11.34 30.04
N GLU A 195 12.05 -11.56 28.99
CA GLU A 195 13.00 -10.56 28.47
C GLU A 195 12.28 -9.32 27.92
N HIS A 196 11.07 -9.51 27.40
CA HIS A 196 10.25 -8.45 26.82
C HIS A 196 9.11 -8.00 27.75
N ALA A 197 9.11 -8.41 29.02
CA ALA A 197 7.94 -8.29 29.90
C ALA A 197 7.40 -6.86 29.99
N LYS A 198 8.27 -5.86 30.18
CA LYS A 198 7.86 -4.45 30.27
C LYS A 198 7.14 -3.96 29.00
N TRP A 199 7.67 -4.30 27.83
CA TRP A 199 7.05 -3.91 26.54
C TRP A 199 5.74 -4.63 26.30
N LEU A 200 5.66 -5.93 26.63
CA LEU A 200 4.43 -6.72 26.50
C LEU A 200 3.33 -6.21 27.43
N GLN A 201 3.69 -5.82 28.65
CA GLN A 201 2.78 -5.25 29.63
C GLN A 201 2.20 -3.91 29.18
N VAL A 202 3.04 -2.96 28.74
CA VAL A 202 2.57 -1.66 28.29
C VAL A 202 1.76 -1.75 26.99
N MET A 203 2.15 -2.64 26.05
CA MET A 203 1.31 -2.94 24.87
C MET A 203 -0.08 -3.42 25.28
N ALA A 204 -0.16 -4.28 26.30
CA ALA A 204 -1.43 -4.83 26.76
C ALA A 204 -2.32 -3.78 27.45
N ASP A 205 -1.73 -2.93 28.27
CA ASP A 205 -2.46 -1.84 28.94
C ASP A 205 -2.98 -0.82 27.91
N ALA A 206 -2.14 -0.43 26.94
CA ALA A 206 -2.54 0.44 25.82
C ALA A 206 -3.64 -0.21 24.96
N THR A 207 -3.59 -1.53 24.76
CA THR A 207 -4.61 -2.27 24.01
C THR A 207 -5.98 -2.20 24.68
N ILE A 208 -6.04 -2.42 26.00
CA ILE A 208 -7.30 -2.32 26.75
C ILE A 208 -7.82 -0.89 26.74
N ALA A 209 -6.95 0.08 27.06
CA ALA A 209 -7.36 1.48 27.17
C ALA A 209 -7.84 2.06 25.83
N GLY A 210 -7.18 1.68 24.73
CA GLY A 210 -7.53 2.12 23.38
C GLY A 210 -8.48 1.21 22.61
N GLN A 211 -8.93 0.09 23.19
CA GLN A 211 -9.73 -0.94 22.51
C GLN A 211 -9.11 -1.36 21.16
N LEU A 212 -7.79 -1.56 21.14
CA LEU A 212 -7.06 -1.81 19.90
C LEU A 212 -7.34 -3.22 19.37
N SER A 213 -7.48 -3.34 18.05
CA SER A 213 -7.83 -4.59 17.34
C SER A 213 -6.69 -5.15 16.47
N PHE A 214 -5.46 -4.65 16.57
CA PHE A 214 -4.42 -5.07 15.62
C PHE A 214 -4.03 -6.55 15.73
N ALA A 215 -3.81 -7.19 14.58
CA ALA A 215 -3.45 -8.63 14.48
C ALA A 215 -2.20 -9.06 15.26
N TRP A 216 -1.24 -8.14 15.47
CA TRP A 216 0.02 -8.39 16.18
C TRP A 216 -0.11 -8.29 17.71
N LEU A 217 -1.27 -7.91 18.25
CA LEU A 217 -1.48 -7.73 19.70
C LEU A 217 -1.95 -9.00 20.44
N GLU A 218 -2.55 -9.96 19.74
CA GLU A 218 -3.18 -11.12 20.38
C GLU A 218 -2.20 -11.98 21.20
N ARG A 219 -1.02 -12.31 20.63
CA ARG A 219 0.01 -13.07 21.33
C ARG A 219 0.67 -12.24 22.46
N PRO A 220 1.03 -10.96 22.26
CA PRO A 220 1.44 -10.09 23.35
C PRO A 220 0.47 -10.03 24.52
N MET A 221 -0.84 -9.93 24.25
CA MET A 221 -1.87 -9.96 25.29
C MET A 221 -1.88 -11.29 26.06
N GLN A 222 -1.78 -12.43 25.35
CA GLN A 222 -1.64 -13.75 25.99
C GLN A 222 -0.38 -13.84 26.87
N ALA A 223 0.74 -13.25 26.45
CA ALA A 223 1.96 -13.18 27.26
C ALA A 223 1.77 -12.27 28.48
N ALA A 224 1.15 -11.10 28.33
CA ALA A 224 0.88 -10.18 29.43
C ALA A 224 0.00 -10.81 30.54
N VAL A 225 -1.00 -11.62 30.16
CA VAL A 225 -1.80 -12.42 31.11
C VAL A 225 -0.91 -13.37 31.93
N ARG A 226 0.04 -14.05 31.28
CA ARG A 226 0.99 -14.97 31.93
C ARG A 226 2.00 -14.23 32.81
N LEU A 227 2.36 -13.00 32.46
CA LEU A 227 3.31 -12.17 33.20
C LEU A 227 2.67 -11.43 34.39
N SER A 228 1.34 -11.28 34.42
CA SER A 228 0.63 -10.52 35.46
C SER A 228 0.13 -11.39 36.62
N LEU A 229 0.79 -12.52 36.91
CA LEU A 229 0.35 -13.47 37.94
C LEU A 229 0.28 -12.85 39.34
N GLU A 230 1.11 -11.84 39.62
CA GLU A 230 1.18 -11.16 40.91
C GLU A 230 0.09 -10.08 41.08
N THR A 231 -0.68 -9.77 40.02
CA THR A 231 -1.75 -8.77 40.05
C THR A 231 -3.07 -9.38 39.54
N PRO A 232 -3.81 -10.12 40.39
CA PRO A 232 -5.00 -10.88 39.98
C PRO A 232 -6.06 -10.04 39.27
N GLU A 233 -6.32 -8.82 39.76
CA GLU A 233 -7.29 -7.90 39.15
C GLU A 233 -6.91 -7.47 37.73
N ARG A 234 -5.61 -7.21 37.50
CA ARG A 234 -5.11 -6.88 36.16
C ARG A 234 -5.16 -8.10 35.26
N GLN A 235 -4.76 -9.26 35.77
CA GLN A 235 -4.82 -10.51 35.03
C GLN A 235 -6.26 -10.83 34.58
N GLN A 236 -7.25 -10.64 35.46
CA GLN A 236 -8.64 -10.87 35.13
C GLN A 236 -9.13 -9.91 34.03
N ARG A 237 -8.84 -8.61 34.15
CA ARG A 237 -9.16 -7.62 33.10
C ARG A 237 -8.57 -7.99 31.74
N LEU A 238 -7.32 -8.45 31.71
CA LEU A 238 -6.66 -8.91 30.49
C LEU A 238 -7.33 -10.16 29.91
N ARG A 239 -7.72 -11.12 30.76
CA ARG A 239 -8.44 -12.33 30.33
C ARG A 239 -9.83 -12.00 29.78
N ASP A 240 -10.56 -11.10 30.42
CA ASP A 240 -11.89 -10.68 30.01
C ASP A 240 -11.86 -9.93 28.67
N TYR A 241 -10.79 -9.18 28.38
CA TYR A 241 -10.61 -8.58 27.07
C TYR A 241 -10.23 -9.62 26.01
N LEU A 242 -9.29 -10.51 26.34
CA LEU A 242 -8.80 -11.55 25.43
C LEU A 242 -9.89 -12.56 25.05
N SER A 243 -10.84 -12.85 25.95
CA SER A 243 -11.97 -13.75 25.70
C SER A 243 -12.91 -13.23 24.62
N ARG A 244 -13.00 -11.89 24.45
CA ARG A 244 -13.79 -11.25 23.39
C ARG A 244 -13.19 -11.39 21.99
N ARG A 245 -11.93 -11.83 21.87
CA ARG A 245 -11.23 -12.01 20.58
C ARG A 245 -11.31 -10.77 19.66
N ALA A 246 -11.20 -9.58 20.23
CA ALA A 246 -11.34 -8.30 19.53
C ALA A 246 -10.23 -7.97 18.49
N PHE A 247 -9.38 -8.93 18.13
CA PHE A 247 -8.25 -8.73 17.23
C PHE A 247 -8.59 -9.15 15.81
N ASP A 248 -8.25 -8.28 14.85
CA ASP A 248 -8.28 -8.55 13.43
C ASP A 248 -7.43 -9.76 13.09
N ALA A 249 -8.02 -10.74 12.42
CA ALA A 249 -7.31 -11.91 11.93
C ALA A 249 -7.80 -12.26 10.53
N ASP A 250 -6.86 -12.26 9.59
CA ASP A 250 -7.06 -12.85 8.27
C ASP A 250 -6.89 -14.37 8.34
N TYR A 251 -7.13 -15.06 7.22
CA TYR A 251 -6.96 -16.51 7.15
C TYR A 251 -5.54 -16.97 7.52
N GLY A 252 -4.50 -16.21 7.16
CA GLY A 252 -3.12 -16.58 7.46
C GLY A 252 -2.82 -16.51 8.96
N ARG A 253 -3.36 -15.48 9.63
CA ARG A 253 -3.25 -15.30 11.07
C ARG A 253 -4.03 -16.38 11.83
N LEU A 254 -5.27 -16.65 11.43
CA LEU A 254 -6.09 -17.70 12.04
C LEU A 254 -5.46 -19.09 11.86
N GLU A 255 -4.94 -19.42 10.67
CA GLU A 255 -4.18 -20.67 10.47
C GLU A 255 -3.02 -20.75 11.47
N THR A 256 -2.26 -19.68 11.67
CA THR A 256 -1.11 -19.68 12.60
C THR A 256 -1.56 -19.86 14.05
N LEU A 257 -2.61 -19.16 14.49
CA LEU A 257 -3.11 -19.21 15.86
C LEU A 257 -3.70 -20.57 16.22
N TYR A 258 -4.37 -21.23 15.27
CA TYR A 258 -5.10 -22.48 15.48
C TYR A 258 -4.45 -23.69 14.79
N GLU A 259 -3.19 -23.60 14.32
CA GLU A 259 -2.54 -24.67 13.52
C GLU A 259 -2.53 -26.01 14.26
N SER A 260 -2.33 -26.03 15.59
CA SER A 260 -2.36 -27.26 16.38
C SER A 260 -3.70 -27.98 16.26
N TRP A 261 -4.81 -27.26 16.29
CA TRP A 261 -6.15 -27.81 16.21
C TRP A 261 -6.53 -28.14 14.75
N LEU A 262 -6.26 -27.22 13.82
CA LEU A 262 -6.53 -27.41 12.39
C LEU A 262 -5.75 -28.58 11.78
N SER A 263 -4.51 -28.81 12.23
CA SER A 263 -3.72 -29.97 11.79
C SER A 263 -4.22 -31.29 12.40
N SER A 264 -4.83 -31.24 13.59
CA SER A 264 -5.35 -32.41 14.30
C SER A 264 -6.69 -32.91 13.75
N LEU A 265 -7.41 -32.12 12.96
CA LEU A 265 -8.65 -32.51 12.28
C LEU A 265 -8.51 -33.81 11.45
N TRP A 266 -7.30 -34.13 10.99
CA TRP A 266 -7.03 -35.35 10.21
C TRP A 266 -6.72 -36.59 11.06
N ARG A 267 -6.39 -36.42 12.34
CA ARG A 267 -5.86 -37.48 13.23
C ARG A 267 -6.79 -37.80 14.39
N GLU A 268 -7.44 -36.79 14.97
CA GLU A 268 -8.29 -36.89 16.15
C GLU A 268 -9.60 -36.11 15.89
N THR A 269 -10.44 -36.65 15.00
CA THR A 269 -11.62 -35.94 14.45
C THR A 269 -12.53 -35.38 15.54
N GLY A 270 -12.94 -36.18 16.54
CA GLY A 270 -13.96 -35.75 17.50
C GLY A 270 -13.55 -34.60 18.46
N ARG A 271 -12.32 -34.63 19.00
CA ARG A 271 -11.89 -33.66 20.03
C ARG A 271 -11.57 -32.30 19.43
N ALA A 272 -10.81 -32.29 18.33
CA ALA A 272 -10.43 -31.06 17.65
C ALA A 272 -11.66 -30.35 17.05
N GLU A 273 -12.59 -31.13 16.47
CA GLU A 273 -13.85 -30.59 15.94
C GLU A 273 -14.70 -29.93 17.03
N THR A 274 -14.92 -30.61 18.16
CA THR A 274 -15.71 -30.09 19.28
C THR A 274 -15.11 -28.79 19.83
N TRP A 275 -13.79 -28.75 20.01
CA TRP A 275 -13.11 -27.57 20.54
C TRP A 275 -13.17 -26.38 19.57
N LEU A 276 -12.97 -26.62 18.26
CA LEU A 276 -13.03 -25.56 17.25
C LEU A 276 -14.43 -24.97 17.10
N LEU A 277 -15.49 -25.79 17.17
CA LEU A 277 -16.87 -25.30 17.17
C LEU A 277 -17.17 -24.46 18.42
N GLU A 278 -16.71 -24.89 19.59
CA GLU A 278 -16.88 -24.11 20.82
C GLU A 278 -16.15 -22.76 20.74
N GLU A 279 -14.94 -22.74 20.19
CA GLU A 279 -14.19 -21.49 19.96
C GLU A 279 -14.90 -20.58 18.94
N VAL A 280 -15.47 -21.13 17.87
CA VAL A 280 -16.27 -20.38 16.89
C VAL A 280 -17.47 -19.72 17.58
N ARG A 281 -18.23 -20.48 18.38
CA ARG A 281 -19.39 -19.95 19.12
C ARG A 281 -19.02 -18.81 20.06
N ARG A 282 -17.96 -18.99 20.87
CA ARG A 282 -17.47 -17.94 21.78
C ARG A 282 -17.00 -16.70 21.02
N THR A 283 -16.32 -16.90 19.89
CA THR A 283 -15.83 -15.80 19.05
C THR A 283 -16.98 -15.08 18.35
N ALA A 284 -18.05 -15.78 17.97
CA ALA A 284 -19.17 -15.22 17.22
C ALA A 284 -19.95 -14.16 18.02
N GLU A 285 -19.98 -14.26 19.35
CA GLU A 285 -20.64 -13.27 20.21
C GLU A 285 -20.07 -11.86 20.00
N TYR A 286 -18.73 -11.75 19.93
CA TYR A 286 -18.03 -10.46 19.88
C TYR A 286 -17.43 -10.13 18.51
N HIS A 287 -17.12 -11.14 17.70
CA HIS A 287 -16.44 -10.98 16.41
C HIS A 287 -16.91 -12.02 15.36
N PRO A 288 -18.15 -11.90 14.86
CA PRO A 288 -18.78 -12.93 14.02
C PRO A 288 -18.08 -13.14 12.66
N ALA A 289 -17.46 -12.10 12.08
CA ALA A 289 -16.65 -12.25 10.87
C ALA A 289 -15.38 -13.11 11.09
N ARG A 290 -14.78 -13.05 12.29
CA ARG A 290 -13.61 -13.87 12.64
C ARG A 290 -14.03 -15.32 12.88
N ALA A 291 -15.17 -15.52 13.55
CA ALA A 291 -15.78 -16.83 13.74
C ALA A 291 -16.09 -17.51 12.40
N GLN A 292 -16.71 -16.78 11.45
CA GLN A 292 -16.97 -17.23 10.09
C GLN A 292 -15.67 -17.69 9.40
N ARG A 293 -14.62 -16.85 9.38
CA ARG A 293 -13.34 -17.20 8.74
C ARG A 293 -12.66 -18.41 9.36
N LEU A 294 -12.76 -18.57 10.68
CA LEU A 294 -12.24 -19.76 11.36
C LEU A 294 -13.00 -21.01 10.91
N LEU A 295 -14.32 -20.93 10.83
CA LEU A 295 -15.17 -22.04 10.41
C LEU A 295 -14.95 -22.43 8.94
N GLU A 296 -14.80 -21.43 8.06
CA GLU A 296 -14.38 -21.59 6.68
C GLU A 296 -13.02 -22.32 6.55
N LEU A 297 -12.05 -22.01 7.42
CA LEU A 297 -10.77 -22.72 7.47
C LEU A 297 -10.92 -24.17 7.92
N VAL A 298 -11.80 -24.42 8.90
CA VAL A 298 -12.08 -25.79 9.37
C VAL A 298 -12.67 -26.62 8.23
N VAL A 299 -13.67 -26.09 7.53
CA VAL A 299 -14.26 -26.70 6.33
C VAL A 299 -13.19 -26.96 5.26
N ALA A 300 -12.38 -25.95 4.94
CA ALA A 300 -11.32 -26.07 3.94
C ALA A 300 -10.25 -27.12 4.31
N ARG A 301 -10.02 -27.35 5.62
CA ARG A 301 -9.13 -28.39 6.12
C ARG A 301 -9.79 -29.77 6.20
N ARG A 302 -11.12 -29.89 6.26
CA ARG A 302 -11.83 -31.20 6.23
C ARG A 302 -12.02 -31.73 4.81
N GLY A 303 -12.04 -30.87 3.80
CA GLY A 303 -12.21 -31.24 2.39
C GLY A 303 -11.22 -32.31 1.91
N ARG A 304 -11.75 -33.45 1.42
CA ARG A 304 -10.98 -34.68 1.08
C ARG A 304 -10.07 -34.56 -0.15
N ARG A 305 -10.15 -33.49 -0.93
CA ARG A 305 -9.41 -33.34 -2.21
C ARG A 305 -8.71 -31.98 -2.25
N ARG A 306 -7.42 -32.00 -2.60
CA ARG A 306 -6.55 -30.84 -2.96
C ARG A 306 -5.67 -30.26 -1.84
N ARG A 307 -4.69 -31.07 -1.43
CA ARG A 307 -3.36 -30.52 -1.17
C ARG A 307 -2.73 -30.13 -2.51
N GLY A 308 -2.79 -28.86 -2.88
CA GLY A 308 -1.92 -28.34 -3.95
C GLY A 308 -2.54 -27.30 -4.87
N VAL A 309 -1.86 -26.16 -4.92
CA VAL A 309 -1.95 -25.05 -5.89
C VAL A 309 -3.17 -24.11 -5.75
N GLY A 310 -2.89 -22.86 -5.37
CA GLY A 310 -3.86 -21.78 -5.23
C GLY A 310 -3.57 -20.87 -4.04
N SER A 311 -4.18 -19.68 -4.00
CA SER A 311 -4.14 -18.82 -2.80
C SER A 311 -5.01 -19.43 -1.68
N ARG A 312 -4.79 -19.03 -0.42
CA ARG A 312 -5.61 -19.48 0.72
C ARG A 312 -7.10 -19.23 0.50
N ALA A 313 -7.45 -18.00 0.11
CA ALA A 313 -8.82 -17.61 -0.20
C ALA A 313 -9.46 -18.47 -1.29
N TYR A 314 -8.67 -18.87 -2.31
CA TYR A 314 -9.17 -19.76 -3.36
C TYR A 314 -9.51 -21.16 -2.83
N ARG A 315 -8.69 -21.71 -1.93
CA ARG A 315 -8.98 -23.02 -1.31
C ARG A 315 -10.23 -22.98 -0.44
N VAL A 316 -10.40 -21.92 0.34
CA VAL A 316 -11.61 -21.71 1.15
C VAL A 316 -12.84 -21.67 0.26
N ARG A 317 -12.81 -20.84 -0.79
CA ARG A 317 -13.92 -20.73 -1.73
C ARG A 317 -14.33 -22.07 -2.33
N LEU A 318 -13.37 -22.83 -2.86
CA LEU A 318 -13.64 -24.15 -3.43
C LEU A 318 -14.24 -25.13 -2.41
N ALA A 319 -13.76 -25.10 -1.17
CA ALA A 319 -14.26 -25.99 -0.13
C ALA A 319 -15.72 -25.66 0.22
N VAL A 320 -16.08 -24.38 0.29
CA VAL A 320 -17.45 -23.94 0.55
C VAL A 320 -18.40 -24.28 -0.62
N GLU A 321 -17.93 -24.19 -1.85
CA GLU A 321 -18.72 -24.57 -3.04
C GLU A 321 -19.14 -26.06 -3.00
N GLU A 322 -18.31 -26.93 -2.40
CA GLU A 322 -18.58 -28.38 -2.26
C GLU A 322 -19.53 -28.73 -1.09
N LEU A 323 -19.83 -27.80 -0.19
CA LEU A 323 -20.72 -28.03 0.96
C LEU A 323 -22.21 -28.12 0.58
N GLY A 324 -23.03 -28.70 1.45
CA GLY A 324 -24.49 -28.73 1.29
C GLY A 324 -24.98 -29.58 0.11
N LEU A 325 -24.13 -30.48 -0.40
CA LEU A 325 -24.48 -31.44 -1.47
C LEU A 325 -25.10 -32.75 -0.95
N GLY A 326 -24.90 -33.07 0.33
CA GLY A 326 -25.50 -34.26 0.97
C GLY A 326 -26.98 -34.06 1.33
N GLU A 327 -27.68 -35.12 1.71
CA GLU A 327 -29.08 -35.05 2.17
C GLU A 327 -29.21 -34.32 3.51
N HIS A 328 -28.28 -34.59 4.43
CA HIS A 328 -28.20 -33.93 5.73
C HIS A 328 -27.02 -32.97 5.79
N LEU A 329 -27.22 -31.85 6.49
CA LEU A 329 -26.13 -30.93 6.81
C LEU A 329 -25.36 -31.46 8.01
N ASP A 330 -24.04 -31.29 7.98
CA ASP A 330 -23.26 -31.47 9.19
C ASP A 330 -23.28 -30.19 10.06
N ARG A 331 -22.89 -30.33 11.33
CA ARG A 331 -22.89 -29.23 12.29
C ARG A 331 -22.02 -28.04 11.87
N PHE A 332 -20.95 -28.26 11.11
CA PHE A 332 -20.11 -27.18 10.61
C PHE A 332 -20.80 -26.40 9.49
N GLU A 333 -21.52 -27.11 8.60
CA GLU A 333 -22.31 -26.51 7.54
C GLU A 333 -23.46 -25.65 8.10
N GLU A 334 -24.22 -26.19 9.06
CA GLU A 334 -25.33 -25.47 9.70
C GLU A 334 -24.85 -24.17 10.39
N GLU A 335 -23.78 -24.26 11.19
CA GLU A 335 -23.22 -23.10 11.87
C GLU A 335 -22.62 -22.07 10.89
N LEU A 336 -22.04 -22.52 9.78
CA LEU A 336 -21.47 -21.64 8.76
C LEU A 336 -22.56 -20.90 8.00
N ILE A 337 -23.65 -21.59 7.64
CA ILE A 337 -24.82 -20.96 7.01
C ILE A 337 -25.42 -19.90 7.94
N GLY A 338 -25.59 -20.21 9.23
CA GLY A 338 -26.05 -19.24 10.22
C GLY A 338 -25.14 -18.02 10.33
N LEU A 339 -23.82 -18.20 10.33
CA LEU A 339 -22.86 -17.10 10.35
C LEU A 339 -22.87 -16.27 9.05
N TYR A 340 -23.07 -16.88 7.89
CA TYR A 340 -23.21 -16.15 6.62
C TYR A 340 -24.44 -15.27 6.60
N VAL A 341 -25.57 -15.78 7.11
CA VAL A 341 -26.80 -15.00 7.24
C VAL A 341 -26.59 -13.85 8.21
N ARG A 342 -26.09 -14.12 9.42
CA ARG A 342 -25.81 -13.10 10.45
C ARG A 342 -24.88 -11.99 9.97
N ASN A 343 -23.83 -12.34 9.21
CA ASN A 343 -22.85 -11.37 8.74
C ASN A 343 -23.23 -10.69 7.42
N LEU A 344 -24.35 -11.07 6.79
CA LEU A 344 -24.69 -10.69 5.42
C LEU A 344 -23.50 -10.93 4.45
N ALA A 345 -22.91 -12.13 4.51
CA ALA A 345 -21.81 -12.53 3.66
C ALA A 345 -22.32 -12.82 2.23
N LEU A 346 -22.23 -11.83 1.34
CA LEU A 346 -22.82 -11.87 -0.01
C LEU A 346 -21.84 -12.37 -1.10
N GLU A 347 -20.68 -12.90 -0.72
CA GLU A 347 -19.79 -13.52 -1.69
C GLU A 347 -20.48 -14.69 -2.41
N SER A 348 -20.22 -14.85 -3.71
CA SER A 348 -20.94 -15.81 -4.56
C SER A 348 -21.02 -17.24 -4.00
N HIS A 349 -19.94 -17.73 -3.36
CA HIS A 349 -19.89 -19.08 -2.79
C HIS A 349 -20.71 -19.20 -1.50
N ALA A 350 -20.74 -18.16 -0.66
CA ALA A 350 -21.56 -18.10 0.55
C ALA A 350 -23.05 -18.06 0.18
N ALA A 351 -23.44 -17.15 -0.71
CA ALA A 351 -24.83 -17.03 -1.18
C ALA A 351 -25.34 -18.31 -1.86
N GLN A 352 -24.50 -18.99 -2.65
CA GLN A 352 -24.85 -20.28 -3.25
C GLN A 352 -25.06 -21.38 -2.20
N LEU A 353 -24.22 -21.44 -1.16
CA LEU A 353 -24.41 -22.40 -0.07
C LEU A 353 -25.71 -22.12 0.68
N VAL A 354 -25.95 -20.87 1.12
CA VAL A 354 -27.16 -20.50 1.87
C VAL A 354 -28.42 -20.80 1.06
N ARG A 355 -28.44 -20.56 -0.26
CA ARG A 355 -29.62 -20.89 -1.10
C ARG A 355 -29.86 -22.38 -1.26
N ARG A 356 -28.79 -23.15 -1.37
CA ARG A 356 -28.85 -24.61 -1.60
C ARG A 356 -29.22 -25.37 -0.32
N ALA A 357 -28.89 -24.82 0.85
CA ALA A 357 -28.93 -25.55 2.10
C ALA A 357 -29.64 -24.82 3.26
N GLY A 358 -29.98 -23.54 3.10
CA GLY A 358 -30.58 -22.74 4.16
C GLY A 358 -31.96 -23.23 4.60
N ASP A 359 -32.72 -23.87 3.72
CA ASP A 359 -34.00 -24.50 4.03
C ASP A 359 -33.89 -25.74 4.93
N ARG A 360 -32.69 -26.34 5.01
CA ARG A 360 -32.37 -27.50 5.83
C ARG A 360 -31.79 -27.16 7.20
N VAL A 361 -31.52 -25.88 7.46
CA VAL A 361 -31.08 -25.41 8.77
C VAL A 361 -32.30 -25.25 9.67
N ASP A 362 -32.23 -25.79 10.89
CA ASP A 362 -33.22 -25.51 11.92
C ASP A 362 -32.97 -24.10 12.52
N TRP A 363 -33.74 -23.14 12.04
CA TRP A 363 -33.63 -21.72 12.42
C TRP A 363 -34.21 -21.40 13.81
N GLU A 364 -35.01 -22.30 14.40
CA GLU A 364 -35.52 -22.10 15.76
C GLU A 364 -34.43 -22.32 16.81
N VAL A 365 -33.44 -23.16 16.49
CA VAL A 365 -32.32 -23.51 17.38
C VAL A 365 -30.97 -22.95 16.94
N ASN A 366 -30.92 -22.21 15.82
CA ASN A 366 -29.68 -21.64 15.33
C ASN A 366 -29.18 -20.51 16.27
N PRO A 367 -27.93 -20.57 16.74
CA PRO A 367 -27.44 -19.60 17.73
C PRO A 367 -27.05 -18.24 17.15
N TYR A 368 -27.16 -18.03 15.83
CA TYR A 368 -26.61 -16.87 15.14
C TYR A 368 -27.63 -16.01 14.42
N ALA A 369 -28.70 -16.60 13.91
CA ALA A 369 -29.69 -15.92 13.06
C ALA A 369 -31.04 -16.64 13.14
N GLU A 370 -32.12 -15.90 12.90
CA GLU A 370 -33.49 -16.39 12.89
C GLU A 370 -34.00 -16.60 11.45
N ALA A 371 -35.18 -17.22 11.30
CA ALA A 371 -35.78 -17.45 9.98
C ALA A 371 -36.09 -16.15 9.22
N GLU A 372 -36.37 -15.06 9.95
CA GLU A 372 -36.57 -13.72 9.38
C GLU A 372 -35.26 -13.18 8.78
N ASP A 373 -34.12 -13.42 9.44
CA ASP A 373 -32.80 -13.02 8.93
C ASP A 373 -32.45 -13.76 7.66
N LEU A 374 -32.77 -15.06 7.56
CA LEU A 374 -32.60 -15.83 6.31
C LEU A 374 -33.42 -15.19 5.19
N SER A 375 -34.68 -14.83 5.46
CA SER A 375 -35.57 -14.21 4.48
C SER A 375 -34.98 -12.89 3.99
N MET A 376 -34.50 -12.03 4.91
CA MET A 376 -33.82 -10.78 4.58
C MET A 376 -32.53 -11.02 3.79
N TYR A 377 -31.70 -11.97 4.20
CA TYR A 377 -30.47 -12.35 3.50
C TYR A 377 -30.76 -12.79 2.06
N LEU A 378 -31.79 -13.62 1.85
CA LEU A 378 -32.18 -14.09 0.52
C LEU A 378 -32.70 -12.93 -0.33
N VAL A 379 -33.50 -12.02 0.23
CA VAL A 379 -33.96 -10.81 -0.47
C VAL A 379 -32.78 -9.91 -0.86
N VAL A 380 -31.83 -9.65 0.04
CA VAL A 380 -30.64 -8.84 -0.25
C VAL A 380 -29.75 -9.55 -1.28
N SER A 381 -29.56 -10.86 -1.16
CA SER A 381 -28.83 -11.67 -2.13
C SER A 381 -29.53 -11.70 -3.49
N ASP A 382 -30.87 -11.76 -3.53
CA ASP A 382 -31.69 -11.72 -4.75
C ASP A 382 -31.70 -10.34 -5.36
N TYR A 383 -31.73 -9.29 -4.54
CA TYR A 383 -31.55 -7.90 -4.97
C TYR A 383 -30.19 -7.77 -5.66
N GLU A 384 -29.08 -8.04 -4.96
CA GLU A 384 -27.73 -7.98 -5.53
C GLU A 384 -27.58 -8.84 -6.81
N ARG A 385 -28.19 -10.03 -6.84
CA ARG A 385 -28.18 -10.93 -8.01
C ARG A 385 -29.11 -10.47 -9.15
N ALA A 386 -30.27 -9.88 -8.86
CA ALA A 386 -31.19 -9.32 -9.85
C ALA A 386 -30.59 -8.07 -10.49
N PHE A 387 -29.77 -7.34 -9.75
CA PHE A 387 -28.93 -6.25 -10.26
C PHE A 387 -27.75 -6.71 -11.12
N ASP A 388 -27.45 -8.00 -11.23
CA ASP A 388 -26.54 -8.48 -12.28
C ASP A 388 -27.22 -8.56 -13.67
N GLN A 389 -28.57 -8.54 -13.74
CA GLN A 389 -29.35 -8.72 -15.00
C GLN A 389 -30.33 -7.59 -15.34
N LEU A 390 -30.66 -6.69 -14.42
CA LEU A 390 -31.59 -5.58 -14.66
C LEU A 390 -30.92 -4.37 -15.34
N THR A 391 -31.68 -3.63 -16.15
CA THR A 391 -31.28 -2.31 -16.62
C THR A 391 -31.55 -1.26 -15.54
N CYS A 392 -30.65 -0.30 -15.37
CA CYS A 392 -30.74 0.83 -14.46
C CYS A 392 -30.56 2.13 -15.24
N LYS A 393 -31.15 3.23 -14.74
CA LYS A 393 -30.82 4.57 -15.23
C LYS A 393 -29.62 5.10 -14.46
N PHE A 394 -28.49 5.28 -15.14
CA PHE A 394 -27.30 5.92 -14.60
C PHE A 394 -26.96 7.13 -15.48
N ASP A 395 -26.97 8.32 -14.88
CA ASP A 395 -26.72 9.59 -15.57
C ASP A 395 -27.65 9.86 -16.77
N GLY A 396 -28.93 9.47 -16.65
CA GLY A 396 -29.93 9.60 -17.71
C GLY A 396 -29.94 8.46 -18.73
N VAL A 397 -28.88 7.63 -18.76
CA VAL A 397 -28.74 6.50 -19.70
C VAL A 397 -29.32 5.22 -19.10
N THR A 398 -30.17 4.54 -19.85
CA THR A 398 -30.70 3.21 -19.45
C THR A 398 -29.70 2.13 -19.86
N MET A 399 -28.99 1.53 -18.89
CA MET A 399 -27.91 0.55 -19.13
C MET A 399 -28.04 -0.68 -18.24
N SER A 400 -27.43 -1.82 -18.61
CA SER A 400 -27.35 -2.99 -17.71
C SER A 400 -26.67 -2.60 -16.39
N HIS A 401 -27.22 -3.06 -15.27
CA HIS A 401 -26.66 -2.79 -13.96
C HIS A 401 -25.30 -3.48 -13.74
N ALA A 402 -25.02 -4.58 -14.45
CA ALA A 402 -23.64 -5.10 -14.53
C ALA A 402 -22.67 -4.01 -15.00
N ASP A 403 -23.02 -3.27 -16.05
CA ASP A 403 -22.18 -2.23 -16.62
C ASP A 403 -22.22 -0.90 -15.83
N LYS A 404 -23.14 -0.74 -14.86
CA LYS A 404 -23.24 0.46 -13.99
C LYS A 404 -21.97 0.68 -13.18
N HIS A 405 -21.36 -0.37 -12.65
CA HIS A 405 -20.11 -0.23 -11.91
C HIS A 405 -18.97 0.22 -12.81
N ALA A 406 -18.96 -0.25 -14.06
CA ALA A 406 -18.01 0.19 -15.08
C ALA A 406 -18.25 1.68 -15.45
N ALA A 407 -19.49 2.09 -15.67
CA ALA A 407 -19.88 3.48 -15.93
C ALA A 407 -19.53 4.42 -14.76
N ALA A 408 -19.83 4.00 -13.52
CA ALA A 408 -19.46 4.73 -12.31
C ALA A 408 -17.95 4.84 -12.15
N ARG A 409 -17.18 3.82 -12.55
CA ARG A 409 -15.71 3.88 -12.56
C ARG A 409 -15.19 4.86 -13.60
N VAL A 410 -15.77 4.91 -14.80
CA VAL A 410 -15.41 5.92 -15.82
C VAL A 410 -15.69 7.32 -15.28
N LYS A 411 -16.88 7.57 -14.74
CA LYS A 411 -17.24 8.88 -14.16
C LYS A 411 -16.34 9.27 -12.99
N TYR A 412 -16.10 8.33 -12.07
CA TYR A 412 -15.16 8.53 -10.96
C TYR A 412 -13.74 8.78 -11.45
N PHE A 413 -13.28 8.06 -12.48
CA PHE A 413 -11.98 8.26 -13.09
C PHE A 413 -11.87 9.65 -13.71
N VAL A 414 -12.89 10.11 -14.45
CA VAL A 414 -12.92 11.46 -15.02
C VAL A 414 -12.89 12.53 -13.93
N GLN A 415 -13.71 12.39 -12.88
CA GLN A 415 -13.80 13.34 -11.76
C GLN A 415 -12.54 13.36 -10.88
N ARG A 416 -11.92 12.21 -10.60
CA ARG A 416 -10.73 12.12 -9.74
C ARG A 416 -9.42 12.34 -10.48
N ARG A 417 -9.37 12.05 -11.78
CA ARG A 417 -8.16 12.13 -12.61
C ARG A 417 -8.15 13.33 -13.54
N LEU A 418 -8.77 14.44 -13.10
CA LEU A 418 -8.65 15.76 -13.71
C LEU A 418 -7.18 16.24 -13.84
N ASP A 419 -6.22 15.60 -13.15
CA ASP A 419 -4.81 15.98 -13.17
C ASP A 419 -3.89 14.79 -12.74
N PRO A 420 -3.48 13.90 -13.67
CA PRO A 420 -2.78 12.62 -13.38
C PRO A 420 -1.41 12.77 -12.76
N ASN A 421 -0.85 13.98 -12.82
CA ASN A 421 0.45 14.28 -12.27
C ASN A 421 0.45 14.36 -10.75
N ARG A 422 -0.30 13.53 -10.00
CA ARG A 422 -0.24 13.53 -8.52
C ARG A 422 1.05 12.94 -8.00
N VAL A 423 1.50 11.79 -8.52
CA VAL A 423 2.84 11.24 -8.20
C VAL A 423 3.91 12.17 -8.76
N HIS A 424 3.74 12.64 -10.00
CA HIS A 424 4.70 13.54 -10.63
C HIS A 424 4.79 14.90 -9.93
N ARG A 425 3.69 15.45 -9.37
CA ARG A 425 3.68 16.67 -8.54
C ARG A 425 4.12 16.42 -7.12
N LEU A 426 3.86 15.25 -6.54
CA LEU A 426 4.45 14.88 -5.25
C LEU A 426 5.98 14.84 -5.39
N VAL A 427 6.44 14.30 -6.52
CA VAL A 427 7.84 14.32 -6.93
C VAL A 427 8.30 15.76 -7.25
N GLN A 428 7.56 16.59 -8.00
CA GLN A 428 7.94 18.01 -8.23
C GLN A 428 7.92 18.86 -6.95
N ARG A 429 7.02 18.60 -6.00
CA ARG A 429 6.96 19.28 -4.68
C ARG A 429 8.16 18.91 -3.82
N VAL A 430 8.62 17.66 -3.93
CA VAL A 430 9.87 17.23 -3.28
C VAL A 430 11.09 17.74 -4.06
N PHE A 431 10.98 17.92 -5.39
CA PHE A 431 12.07 18.23 -6.31
C PHE A 431 11.74 19.44 -7.22
N THR A 432 11.86 20.66 -6.68
CA THR A 432 11.74 21.92 -7.44
C THR A 432 12.85 22.10 -8.50
N PRO A 433 12.57 22.69 -9.69
CA PRO A 433 13.43 22.62 -10.88
C PRO A 433 14.31 23.85 -11.17
N VAL A 434 14.44 24.81 -10.26
CA VAL A 434 14.88 26.17 -10.64
C VAL A 434 16.39 26.26 -10.97
N GLU A 435 17.25 25.39 -10.41
CA GLU A 435 18.69 25.43 -10.71
C GLU A 435 19.12 24.53 -11.89
N TRP A 436 18.28 23.57 -12.32
CA TRP A 436 18.67 22.49 -13.25
C TRP A 436 18.31 22.75 -14.73
N LEU A 437 17.46 23.74 -15.00
CA LEU A 437 17.16 24.17 -16.36
C LEU A 437 18.37 24.81 -17.07
N GLY A 438 19.37 25.29 -16.31
CA GLY A 438 20.58 25.89 -16.85
C GLY A 438 21.56 24.91 -17.50
N SER A 439 21.53 23.62 -17.13
CA SER A 439 22.46 22.60 -17.66
C SER A 439 21.85 21.66 -18.71
N GLY A 440 20.53 21.70 -18.94
CA GLY A 440 19.80 20.75 -19.80
C GLY A 440 19.64 21.13 -21.28
N LEU A 441 20.16 22.28 -21.73
CA LEU A 441 19.89 22.78 -23.09
C LEU A 441 20.49 21.92 -24.22
N SER A 442 21.54 21.12 -23.97
CA SER A 442 22.13 20.23 -24.98
C SER A 442 21.43 18.86 -25.11
N GLU A 443 20.61 18.45 -24.13
CA GLU A 443 19.99 17.12 -24.10
C GLU A 443 18.58 17.07 -24.70
N ILE A 444 17.91 18.23 -24.82
CA ILE A 444 16.54 18.36 -25.35
C ILE A 444 16.41 17.79 -26.78
N GLY A 445 17.44 17.97 -27.62
CA GLY A 445 17.43 17.46 -28.99
C GLY A 445 17.48 15.92 -29.09
N ILE A 446 18.25 15.27 -28.21
CA ILE A 446 18.41 13.82 -28.17
C ILE A 446 17.14 13.16 -27.61
N VAL A 447 16.55 13.74 -26.57
CA VAL A 447 15.27 13.29 -25.98
C VAL A 447 14.17 13.32 -27.03
N ARG A 448 14.03 14.45 -27.74
CA ARG A 448 13.01 14.60 -28.79
C ARG A 448 13.18 13.55 -29.88
N GLN A 449 14.41 13.32 -30.37
CA GLN A 449 14.66 12.30 -31.39
C GLN A 449 14.38 10.87 -30.92
N ALA A 450 14.65 10.56 -29.64
CA ALA A 450 14.35 9.25 -29.05
C ALA A 450 12.84 9.02 -28.91
N VAL A 451 12.09 10.06 -28.54
CA VAL A 451 10.61 10.02 -28.46
C VAL A 451 10.00 9.85 -29.84
N GLU A 452 10.43 10.60 -30.87
CA GLU A 452 9.89 10.44 -32.23
C GLU A 452 10.13 9.02 -32.78
N ARG A 453 11.36 8.49 -32.69
CA ARG A 453 11.65 7.10 -33.08
C ARG A 453 10.85 6.06 -32.28
N GLY A 454 10.58 6.37 -31.01
CA GLY A 454 9.76 5.54 -30.14
C GLY A 454 8.29 5.53 -30.56
N MET A 455 7.76 6.69 -30.95
CA MET A 455 6.40 6.85 -31.47
C MET A 455 6.23 6.16 -32.82
N GLU A 456 7.19 6.28 -33.73
CA GLU A 456 7.18 5.54 -35.01
C GLU A 456 7.10 4.03 -34.78
N ARG A 457 7.85 3.50 -33.79
CA ARG A 457 7.77 2.08 -33.40
C ARG A 457 6.47 1.72 -32.72
N PHE A 458 5.91 2.61 -31.90
CA PHE A 458 4.60 2.43 -31.28
C PHE A 458 3.53 2.25 -32.36
N GLU A 459 3.46 3.17 -33.32
CA GLU A 459 2.49 3.14 -34.42
C GLU A 459 2.69 1.91 -35.32
N ALA A 460 3.93 1.58 -35.67
CA ALA A 460 4.24 0.38 -36.45
C ALA A 460 3.87 -0.92 -35.72
N HIS A 461 4.08 -0.98 -34.40
CA HIS A 461 3.72 -2.14 -33.59
C HIS A 461 2.21 -2.34 -33.53
N VAL A 462 1.46 -1.26 -33.28
CA VAL A 462 -0.02 -1.25 -33.29
C VAL A 462 -0.56 -1.77 -34.63
N ALA A 463 0.04 -1.36 -35.75
CA ALA A 463 -0.39 -1.77 -37.08
C ALA A 463 -0.06 -3.24 -37.44
N SER A 464 0.90 -3.87 -36.75
CA SER A 464 1.50 -5.14 -37.18
C SER A 464 0.88 -6.42 -36.60
N GLN A 465 0.07 -6.32 -35.53
CA GLN A 465 -0.44 -7.49 -34.81
C GLN A 465 -1.92 -7.71 -35.09
N ASP A 466 -2.29 -8.95 -35.41
CA ASP A 466 -3.67 -9.43 -35.41
C ASP A 466 -3.82 -10.46 -34.29
N LEU A 467 -4.69 -10.17 -33.32
CA LEU A 467 -4.89 -11.04 -32.16
C LEU A 467 -6.32 -11.57 -32.06
N ARG A 468 -7.14 -11.46 -33.12
CA ARG A 468 -8.55 -11.87 -33.08
C ARG A 468 -8.70 -13.34 -32.65
N ALA A 469 -7.93 -14.24 -33.28
CA ALA A 469 -7.97 -15.67 -32.97
C ALA A 469 -7.47 -15.99 -31.55
N GLU A 470 -6.34 -15.38 -31.14
CA GLU A 470 -5.76 -15.56 -29.79
C GLU A 470 -6.73 -15.11 -28.69
N VAL A 471 -7.40 -13.96 -28.88
CA VAL A 471 -8.35 -13.44 -27.90
C VAL A 471 -9.59 -14.33 -27.78
N LEU A 472 -10.15 -14.82 -28.88
CA LEU A 472 -11.31 -15.71 -28.84
C LEU A 472 -10.98 -17.05 -28.14
N GLU A 473 -9.81 -17.62 -28.41
CA GLU A 473 -9.31 -18.80 -27.69
C GLU A 473 -9.19 -18.52 -26.19
N GLU A 474 -8.65 -17.36 -25.80
CA GLU A 474 -8.52 -16.97 -24.38
C GLU A 474 -9.88 -16.76 -23.68
N PHE A 475 -10.91 -16.28 -24.37
CA PHE A 475 -12.26 -16.21 -23.82
C PHE A 475 -12.84 -17.61 -23.61
N GLY A 476 -12.65 -18.52 -24.58
CA GLY A 476 -13.06 -19.93 -24.48
C GLY A 476 -12.40 -20.66 -23.29
N ASP A 477 -11.09 -20.51 -23.13
CA ASP A 477 -10.32 -21.05 -21.99
C ASP A 477 -10.80 -20.54 -20.62
N ALA A 478 -11.38 -19.34 -20.59
CA ALA A 478 -11.95 -18.75 -19.39
C ALA A 478 -13.42 -19.15 -19.14
N GLY A 479 -13.98 -20.02 -19.97
CA GLY A 479 -15.37 -20.47 -19.90
C GLY A 479 -16.38 -19.41 -20.32
N VAL A 480 -15.96 -18.48 -21.20
CA VAL A 480 -16.86 -17.49 -21.82
C VAL A 480 -16.98 -17.86 -23.29
N GLU A 481 -18.16 -18.34 -23.69
CA GLU A 481 -18.44 -18.66 -25.09
C GLU A 481 -18.65 -17.37 -25.88
N VAL A 482 -17.79 -17.13 -26.86
CA VAL A 482 -17.84 -15.97 -27.76
C VAL A 482 -17.71 -16.49 -29.18
N GLU A 483 -18.76 -16.35 -29.98
CA GLU A 483 -18.84 -16.96 -31.33
C GLU A 483 -17.89 -16.29 -32.34
N ASN A 484 -17.75 -14.97 -32.26
CA ASN A 484 -16.91 -14.16 -33.13
C ASN A 484 -16.38 -12.92 -32.39
N PHE A 485 -15.41 -12.23 -32.99
CA PHE A 485 -14.75 -11.10 -32.34
C PHE A 485 -15.71 -9.94 -32.03
N GLU A 486 -16.71 -9.74 -32.88
CA GLU A 486 -17.73 -8.72 -32.75
C GLU A 486 -18.66 -8.96 -31.56
N ALA A 487 -18.94 -10.23 -31.21
CA ALA A 487 -19.77 -10.64 -30.08
C ALA A 487 -19.18 -10.23 -28.70
N ILE A 488 -17.88 -9.85 -28.65
CA ILE A 488 -17.27 -9.27 -27.44
C ILE A 488 -18.03 -8.01 -27.00
N ALA A 489 -18.62 -7.25 -27.93
CA ALA A 489 -19.41 -6.04 -27.66
C ALA A 489 -20.62 -6.27 -26.76
N GLU A 490 -21.16 -7.49 -26.74
CA GLU A 490 -22.38 -7.83 -26.02
C GLU A 490 -22.09 -8.27 -24.57
N LEU A 491 -20.83 -8.61 -24.27
CA LEU A 491 -20.44 -9.10 -22.96
C LEU A 491 -20.58 -8.02 -21.86
N PRO A 492 -20.85 -8.42 -20.60
CA PRO A 492 -20.70 -7.54 -19.44
C PRO A 492 -19.23 -7.14 -19.26
N VAL A 493 -18.98 -5.87 -18.94
CA VAL A 493 -17.61 -5.34 -18.78
C VAL A 493 -16.83 -6.09 -17.69
N GLU A 494 -17.50 -6.60 -16.66
CA GLU A 494 -16.91 -7.39 -15.58
C GLU A 494 -16.23 -8.66 -16.07
N ARG A 495 -16.78 -9.31 -17.11
CA ARG A 495 -16.22 -10.53 -17.71
C ARG A 495 -14.90 -10.22 -18.40
N ILE A 496 -14.85 -9.10 -19.13
CA ILE A 496 -13.63 -8.58 -19.76
C ILE A 496 -12.58 -8.24 -18.68
N PHE A 497 -12.99 -7.58 -17.60
CA PHE A 497 -12.09 -7.27 -16.48
C PHE A 497 -11.55 -8.51 -15.75
N GLY A 498 -12.34 -9.58 -15.65
CA GLY A 498 -11.91 -10.86 -15.07
C GLY A 498 -10.67 -11.44 -15.78
N LEU A 499 -10.67 -11.42 -17.12
CA LEU A 499 -9.55 -11.83 -17.96
C LEU A 499 -8.35 -10.88 -17.83
N LEU A 500 -8.60 -9.57 -17.91
CA LEU A 500 -7.55 -8.55 -17.85
C LEU A 500 -6.83 -8.52 -16.50
N ARG A 501 -7.48 -8.89 -15.38
CA ARG A 501 -6.88 -8.89 -14.04
C ARG A 501 -5.67 -9.82 -13.92
N ARG A 502 -5.70 -10.98 -14.58
CA ARG A 502 -4.57 -11.93 -14.61
C ARG A 502 -3.41 -11.41 -15.46
N ARG A 503 -3.71 -10.72 -16.56
CA ARG A 503 -2.72 -10.16 -17.49
C ARG A 503 -2.06 -8.86 -16.99
N ARG A 504 -2.81 -8.03 -16.25
CA ARG A 504 -2.32 -6.80 -15.60
C ARG A 504 -1.08 -7.07 -14.74
N GLN A 505 -1.10 -8.14 -13.95
CA GLN A 505 0.05 -8.51 -13.10
C GLN A 505 1.29 -8.89 -13.92
N ARG A 506 1.14 -9.64 -15.01
CA ARG A 506 2.27 -10.07 -15.86
C ARG A 506 2.92 -8.88 -16.60
N ARG A 507 2.12 -7.90 -17.03
CA ARG A 507 2.58 -6.73 -17.80
C ARG A 507 3.24 -5.66 -16.91
N LEU A 508 2.74 -5.45 -15.68
CA LEU A 508 3.42 -4.64 -14.67
C LEU A 508 4.83 -5.18 -14.36
N LEU A 509 5.00 -6.50 -14.34
CA LEU A 509 6.31 -7.12 -14.13
C LEU A 509 7.26 -6.93 -15.33
N LEU A 510 6.76 -6.93 -16.57
CA LEU A 510 7.58 -6.67 -17.77
C LEU A 510 8.06 -5.21 -17.85
N GLY A 511 7.19 -4.24 -17.53
CA GLY A 511 7.55 -2.82 -17.46
C GLY A 511 8.61 -2.53 -16.38
N ALA A 512 8.48 -3.18 -15.22
CA ALA A 512 9.47 -3.10 -14.13
C ALA A 512 10.84 -3.70 -14.52
N VAL A 513 10.85 -4.81 -15.26
CA VAL A 513 12.09 -5.44 -15.75
C VAL A 513 12.82 -4.54 -16.75
N ALA A 514 12.10 -3.92 -17.69
CA ALA A 514 12.70 -2.97 -18.64
C ALA A 514 13.33 -1.78 -17.91
N GLY A 515 12.61 -1.13 -17.00
CA GLY A 515 13.15 0.00 -16.23
C GLY A 515 14.31 -0.38 -15.30
N GLY A 516 14.32 -1.60 -14.76
CA GLY A 516 15.39 -2.12 -13.92
C GLY A 516 16.69 -2.41 -14.68
N VAL A 517 16.59 -2.95 -15.90
CA VAL A 517 17.75 -3.26 -16.75
C VAL A 517 18.47 -1.99 -17.20
N PHE A 518 17.72 -1.01 -17.68
CA PHE A 518 18.31 0.20 -18.27
C PHE A 518 18.65 1.28 -17.22
N GLY A 519 17.87 1.40 -16.14
CA GLY A 519 18.21 2.28 -15.01
C GLY A 519 19.49 1.87 -14.27
N GLY A 520 19.85 0.59 -14.29
CA GLY A 520 21.11 0.08 -13.73
C GLY A 520 22.36 0.38 -14.56
N LEU A 521 22.19 0.79 -15.81
CA LEU A 521 23.27 1.14 -16.74
C LEU A 521 23.57 2.65 -16.80
N ALA A 522 22.77 3.47 -16.09
CA ALA A 522 22.94 4.92 -15.96
C ALA A 522 24.32 5.43 -15.47
N PRO A 523 25.14 4.69 -14.68
CA PRO A 523 26.42 5.23 -14.19
C PRO A 523 27.49 5.49 -15.27
N PHE A 524 27.30 5.04 -16.52
CA PHE A 524 28.38 4.99 -17.52
C PHE A 524 28.21 5.91 -18.74
N SER A 525 27.09 6.62 -18.91
CA SER A 525 26.97 7.74 -19.86
C SER A 525 25.77 8.63 -19.49
N TRP A 526 26.00 9.94 -19.34
CA TRP A 526 25.19 10.88 -18.55
C TRP A 526 23.74 11.17 -19.01
N GLY A 527 23.25 10.65 -20.14
CA GLY A 527 21.86 10.87 -20.58
C GLY A 527 21.36 9.93 -21.67
N VAL A 528 22.25 9.33 -22.47
CA VAL A 528 21.86 8.49 -23.61
C VAL A 528 21.33 7.11 -23.19
N LEU A 529 21.84 6.53 -22.09
CA LEU A 529 21.43 5.19 -21.62
C LEU A 529 20.14 5.17 -20.80
N SER A 530 19.78 6.27 -20.11
CA SER A 530 18.46 6.41 -19.48
C SER A 530 17.33 6.60 -20.50
N LEU A 531 17.67 7.05 -21.70
CA LEU A 531 16.76 7.16 -22.86
C LEU A 531 16.65 5.86 -23.66
N ALA A 532 17.57 4.91 -23.46
CA ALA A 532 17.60 3.65 -24.21
C ALA A 532 16.39 2.75 -23.92
N ASP A 533 15.68 2.97 -22.80
CA ASP A 533 14.47 2.23 -22.47
C ASP A 533 13.19 2.86 -23.00
N VAL A 534 13.24 4.08 -23.56
CA VAL A 534 12.06 4.77 -24.13
C VAL A 534 11.45 3.96 -25.28
N PRO A 535 12.22 3.45 -26.28
CA PRO A 535 11.64 2.61 -27.32
C PRO A 535 11.07 1.30 -26.78
N VAL A 536 11.69 0.71 -25.76
CA VAL A 536 11.20 -0.53 -25.12
C VAL A 536 9.91 -0.27 -24.34
N LEU A 537 9.88 0.81 -23.58
CA LEU A 537 8.72 1.27 -22.82
C LEU A 537 7.56 1.57 -23.77
N LEU A 538 7.80 2.29 -24.86
CA LEU A 538 6.78 2.57 -25.86
C LEU A 538 6.33 1.33 -26.62
N THR A 539 7.21 0.36 -26.84
CA THR A 539 6.79 -0.94 -27.42
C THR A 539 5.90 -1.71 -26.43
N ILE A 540 6.24 -1.72 -25.13
CA ILE A 540 5.41 -2.33 -24.09
C ILE A 540 4.07 -1.58 -23.96
N THR A 541 4.10 -0.25 -24.01
CA THR A 541 2.90 0.58 -24.00
C THR A 541 2.03 0.29 -25.21
N ALA A 542 2.62 0.17 -26.40
CA ALA A 542 1.93 -0.18 -27.63
C ALA A 542 1.25 -1.55 -27.51
N ASP A 543 1.98 -2.56 -27.05
CA ASP A 543 1.46 -3.91 -26.80
C ASP A 543 0.32 -3.91 -25.77
N ILE A 544 0.44 -3.13 -24.70
CA ILE A 544 -0.60 -3.06 -23.68
C ILE A 544 -1.87 -2.41 -24.22
N SER A 545 -1.73 -1.22 -24.82
CA SER A 545 -2.83 -0.47 -25.38
C SER A 545 -3.52 -1.26 -26.50
N SER A 546 -2.75 -1.79 -27.45
CA SER A 546 -3.29 -2.57 -28.58
C SER A 546 -3.97 -3.87 -28.12
N ARG A 547 -3.33 -4.66 -27.25
CA ARG A 547 -3.92 -5.89 -26.71
C ARG A 547 -5.18 -5.63 -25.90
N PHE A 548 -5.23 -4.55 -25.14
CA PHE A 548 -6.46 -4.21 -24.40
C PHE A 548 -7.58 -3.84 -25.36
N CYS A 549 -7.31 -3.11 -26.45
CA CYS A 549 -8.31 -2.88 -27.51
C CYS A 549 -8.91 -4.21 -28.00
N TRP A 550 -8.06 -5.20 -28.28
CA TRP A 550 -8.52 -6.52 -28.73
C TRP A 550 -9.46 -7.21 -27.71
N TYR A 551 -9.16 -7.19 -26.41
CA TYR A 551 -10.05 -7.79 -25.39
C TYR A 551 -11.39 -7.06 -25.22
N PHE A 552 -11.47 -5.79 -25.62
CA PHE A 552 -12.72 -5.03 -25.65
C PHE A 552 -13.44 -5.14 -27.01
N GLY A 553 -12.94 -5.96 -27.95
CA GLY A 553 -13.55 -6.12 -29.26
C GLY A 553 -13.29 -4.94 -30.20
N PHE A 554 -12.19 -4.21 -30.03
CA PHE A 554 -11.76 -3.15 -30.95
C PHE A 554 -10.51 -3.59 -31.69
N ASP A 555 -10.53 -3.52 -33.02
CA ASP A 555 -9.32 -3.71 -33.83
C ASP A 555 -8.50 -2.40 -33.83
N PRO A 556 -7.33 -2.35 -33.18
CA PRO A 556 -6.50 -1.15 -33.13
C PRO A 556 -5.86 -0.78 -34.48
N ARG A 557 -5.92 -1.65 -35.50
CA ARG A 557 -5.48 -1.34 -36.88
C ARG A 557 -6.53 -0.50 -37.62
N GLU A 558 -7.80 -0.72 -37.30
CA GLU A 558 -8.96 0.03 -37.80
C GLU A 558 -9.19 1.29 -36.94
N HIS A 559 -8.99 1.19 -35.63
CA HIS A 559 -9.07 2.28 -34.66
C HIS A 559 -7.70 2.70 -34.14
N ARG A 560 -6.87 3.28 -35.02
CA ARG A 560 -5.47 3.63 -34.72
C ARG A 560 -5.32 4.75 -33.68
N ASP A 561 -6.37 5.55 -33.54
CA ASP A 561 -6.50 6.62 -32.56
C ASP A 561 -6.68 6.08 -31.13
N LEU A 562 -7.32 4.92 -30.94
CA LEU A 562 -7.60 4.37 -29.60
C LEU A 562 -6.33 4.09 -28.77
N PRO A 563 -5.30 3.38 -29.27
CA PRO A 563 -4.06 3.18 -28.50
C PRO A 563 -3.36 4.50 -28.16
N MET A 564 -3.43 5.48 -29.07
CA MET A 564 -2.86 6.81 -28.88
C MET A 564 -3.60 7.61 -27.83
N GLU A 565 -4.92 7.52 -27.82
CA GLU A 565 -5.80 8.14 -26.84
C GLU A 565 -5.60 7.56 -25.42
N ILE A 566 -5.45 6.24 -25.31
CA ILE A 566 -5.07 5.57 -24.07
C ILE A 566 -3.75 6.13 -23.52
N LEU A 567 -2.75 6.29 -24.39
CA LEU A 567 -1.46 6.88 -24.04
C LEU A 567 -1.60 8.35 -23.65
N ALA A 568 -2.42 9.12 -24.36
CA ALA A 568 -2.71 10.52 -24.07
C ALA A 568 -3.32 10.69 -22.67
N VAL A 569 -4.34 9.90 -22.35
CA VAL A 569 -5.02 9.92 -21.05
C VAL A 569 -4.09 9.45 -19.93
N ALA A 570 -3.22 8.47 -20.19
CA ALA A 570 -2.23 8.03 -19.21
C ALA A 570 -1.21 9.13 -18.85
N LEU A 571 -0.83 9.96 -19.83
CA LEU A 571 0.19 11.01 -19.66
C LEU A 571 -0.38 12.36 -19.20
N GLY A 572 -1.55 12.75 -19.73
CA GLY A 572 -2.12 14.08 -19.59
C GLY A 572 -3.45 14.14 -18.81
N GLY A 573 -4.18 13.03 -18.77
CA GLY A 573 -5.42 12.88 -17.99
C GLY A 573 -6.69 12.87 -18.80
N SER A 574 -7.83 12.90 -18.11
CA SER A 574 -9.16 12.72 -18.73
C SER A 574 -9.73 13.98 -19.40
N ARG A 575 -9.05 15.14 -19.31
CA ARG A 575 -9.53 16.41 -19.88
C ARG A 575 -9.39 16.42 -21.41
N PRO A 576 -10.31 17.04 -22.16
CA PRO A 576 -10.22 17.15 -23.62
C PRO A 576 -8.91 17.76 -24.09
N SER A 577 -8.49 18.84 -23.43
CA SER A 577 -7.22 19.53 -23.67
C SER A 577 -5.98 18.71 -23.34
N ALA A 578 -6.10 17.50 -22.79
CA ALA A 578 -4.99 16.59 -22.53
C ALA A 578 -4.91 15.41 -23.52
N VAL A 579 -5.97 15.21 -24.32
CA VAL A 579 -6.12 14.08 -25.26
C VAL A 579 -5.64 14.45 -26.67
N GLU A 580 -5.31 15.71 -26.94
CA GLU A 580 -4.83 16.14 -28.25
C GLU A 580 -3.52 15.44 -28.66
N PRO A 581 -3.42 14.88 -29.88
CA PRO A 581 -2.24 14.15 -30.36
C PRO A 581 -0.92 14.94 -30.31
N MET A 582 -0.99 16.26 -30.50
CA MET A 582 0.19 17.13 -30.38
C MET A 582 0.71 17.21 -28.95
N LEU A 583 -0.19 17.18 -27.97
CA LEU A 583 0.14 17.21 -26.54
C LEU A 583 0.64 15.86 -26.04
N VAL A 584 0.29 14.75 -26.68
CA VAL A 584 0.88 13.43 -26.36
C VAL A 584 2.40 13.44 -26.54
N ARG A 585 2.89 13.95 -27.67
CA ARG A 585 4.33 14.07 -27.94
C ARG A 585 5.00 15.02 -26.93
N GLN A 586 4.36 16.13 -26.60
CA GLN A 586 4.86 17.09 -25.62
C GLN A 586 4.92 16.49 -24.20
N ASN A 587 3.85 15.83 -23.76
CA ASN A 587 3.74 15.19 -22.44
C ASN A 587 4.71 14.00 -22.31
N LEU A 588 4.91 13.24 -23.39
CA LEU A 588 5.88 12.16 -23.43
C LEU A 588 7.31 12.68 -23.40
N ASN A 589 7.63 13.73 -24.18
CA ASN A 589 8.92 14.42 -24.11
C ASN A 589 9.18 14.93 -22.69
N GLU A 590 8.18 15.54 -22.07
CA GLU A 590 8.29 16.05 -20.70
C GLU A 590 8.48 14.92 -19.67
N TYR A 591 7.74 13.82 -19.80
CA TYR A 591 7.91 12.63 -18.95
C TYR A 591 9.31 12.04 -19.08
N VAL A 592 9.79 11.83 -20.31
CA VAL A 592 11.11 11.23 -20.60
C VAL A 592 12.25 12.14 -20.14
N LEU A 593 12.14 13.44 -20.34
CA LEU A 593 13.09 14.43 -19.85
C LEU A 593 13.16 14.37 -18.31
N ARG A 594 12.01 14.42 -17.63
CA ARG A 594 11.94 14.36 -16.17
C ARG A 594 12.49 13.05 -15.62
N LYS A 595 12.16 11.92 -16.23
CA LYS A 595 12.69 10.60 -15.86
C LYS A 595 14.21 10.55 -16.01
N SER A 596 14.75 11.04 -17.12
CA SER A 596 16.20 11.02 -17.38
C SER A 596 16.95 11.89 -16.37
N VAL A 597 16.44 13.08 -16.08
CA VAL A 597 16.99 13.98 -15.04
C VAL A 597 16.95 13.31 -13.66
N MET A 598 15.86 12.62 -13.31
CA MET A 598 15.73 11.92 -12.01
C MET A 598 16.68 10.73 -11.87
N VAL A 599 16.78 9.88 -12.90
CA VAL A 599 17.70 8.73 -12.91
C VAL A 599 19.15 9.21 -12.88
N GLY A 600 19.47 10.27 -13.62
CA GLY A 600 20.77 10.94 -13.57
C GLY A 600 21.10 11.48 -12.17
N ALA A 601 20.15 12.13 -11.49
CA ALA A 601 20.35 12.64 -10.14
C ALA A 601 20.63 11.54 -9.09
N VAL A 602 20.01 10.36 -9.25
CA VAL A 602 20.31 9.18 -8.42
C VAL A 602 21.71 8.63 -8.69
N ALA A 603 22.10 8.51 -9.96
CA ALA A 603 23.41 7.99 -10.33
C ALA A 603 24.57 8.84 -9.79
N HIS A 604 24.35 10.14 -9.61
CA HIS A 604 25.32 11.08 -9.05
C HIS A 604 25.36 11.12 -7.52
N GLY A 605 24.58 10.26 -6.85
CA GLY A 605 24.48 10.27 -5.40
C GLY A 605 23.88 11.57 -4.86
N GLY A 606 23.10 12.32 -5.64
CA GLY A 606 22.32 13.48 -5.19
C GLY A 606 20.99 13.09 -4.53
N LEU A 607 20.54 11.85 -4.74
CA LEU A 607 19.44 11.23 -3.99
C LEU A 607 19.99 10.38 -2.86
N THR A 608 19.61 10.68 -1.62
CA THR A 608 19.84 9.75 -0.51
C THR A 608 18.98 8.51 -0.64
N GLN A 609 19.44 7.41 -0.04
CA GLN A 609 18.74 6.13 0.00
C GLN A 609 17.29 6.24 0.55
N LEU A 610 17.00 7.28 1.34
CA LEU A 610 15.67 7.57 1.90
C LEU A 610 14.67 8.06 0.84
N ALA A 611 15.06 8.90 -0.11
CA ALA A 611 14.19 9.33 -1.20
C ALA A 611 13.86 8.18 -2.18
N GLY A 612 14.83 7.28 -2.41
CA GLY A 612 14.59 6.03 -3.14
C GLY A 612 13.64 5.07 -2.42
N ARG A 613 13.69 5.02 -1.08
CA ARG A 613 12.75 4.24 -0.24
C ARG A 613 11.35 4.86 -0.20
N GLY A 614 11.23 6.19 -0.11
CA GLY A 614 9.95 6.88 -0.18
C GLY A 614 9.25 6.66 -1.53
N LEU A 615 10.01 6.71 -2.62
CA LEU A 615 9.50 6.36 -3.95
C LEU A 615 9.11 4.88 -4.07
N ALA A 616 9.91 3.97 -3.52
CA ALA A 616 9.54 2.55 -3.44
C ALA A 616 8.26 2.33 -2.64
N GLN A 617 8.03 3.09 -1.56
CA GLN A 617 6.80 3.04 -0.76
C GLN A 617 5.58 3.62 -1.49
N VAL A 618 5.75 4.71 -2.24
CA VAL A 618 4.68 5.26 -3.11
C VAL A 618 4.30 4.25 -4.19
N VAL A 619 5.29 3.58 -4.77
CA VAL A 619 5.10 2.54 -5.78
C VAL A 619 4.52 1.26 -5.14
N GLU A 620 4.91 0.88 -3.91
CA GLU A 620 4.29 -0.19 -3.14
C GLU A 620 2.82 0.11 -2.81
N ARG A 621 2.49 1.37 -2.51
CA ARG A 621 1.11 1.83 -2.27
C ARG A 621 0.25 1.77 -3.54
N GLN A 622 0.80 2.11 -4.71
CA GLN A 622 0.06 2.10 -5.97
C GLN A 622 -0.03 0.71 -6.64
N LEU A 623 1.07 -0.04 -6.68
CA LEU A 623 1.12 -1.36 -7.32
C LEU A 623 0.58 -2.47 -6.41
N GLY A 624 0.47 -2.21 -5.11
CA GLY A 624 0.25 -3.21 -4.08
C GLY A 624 1.55 -3.93 -3.72
N GLN A 625 1.67 -4.31 -2.43
CA GLN A 625 2.90 -4.80 -1.82
C GLN A 625 3.50 -6.02 -2.53
N LYS A 626 2.65 -6.92 -3.04
CA LYS A 626 3.10 -8.15 -3.72
C LYS A 626 3.68 -7.88 -5.11
N ALA A 627 3.07 -7.00 -5.89
CA ALA A 627 3.55 -6.65 -7.24
C ALA A 627 4.83 -5.80 -7.16
N ALA A 628 4.91 -4.89 -6.19
CA ALA A 628 6.12 -4.10 -5.95
C ALA A 628 7.32 -4.93 -5.45
N ARG A 629 7.10 -5.92 -4.56
CA ARG A 629 8.16 -6.87 -4.16
C ARG A 629 8.65 -7.71 -5.35
N GLN A 630 7.73 -8.25 -6.15
CA GLN A 630 8.08 -9.02 -7.35
C GLN A 630 8.82 -8.18 -8.40
N ALA A 631 8.39 -6.93 -8.62
CA ALA A 631 9.07 -5.96 -9.48
C ALA A 631 10.48 -5.64 -8.97
N GLY A 632 10.64 -5.40 -7.66
CA GLY A 632 11.93 -5.12 -7.04
C GLY A 632 12.90 -6.32 -7.09
N ASP A 633 12.42 -7.53 -6.88
CA ASP A 633 13.23 -8.76 -6.97
C ASP A 633 13.66 -9.05 -8.40
N LEU A 634 12.79 -8.82 -9.38
CA LEU A 634 13.12 -8.98 -10.80
C LEU A 634 14.12 -7.91 -11.27
N ALA A 635 13.96 -6.65 -10.85
CA ALA A 635 14.92 -5.58 -11.11
C ALA A 635 16.29 -5.91 -10.51
N ARG A 636 16.34 -6.39 -9.25
CA ARG A 636 17.58 -6.84 -8.61
C ARG A 636 18.24 -8.00 -9.37
N ARG A 637 17.47 -9.01 -9.80
CA ARG A 637 17.97 -10.16 -10.59
C ARG A 637 18.47 -9.77 -11.97
N ALA A 638 17.82 -8.80 -12.62
CA ALA A 638 18.22 -8.32 -13.94
C ALA A 638 19.52 -7.49 -13.86
N VAL A 639 19.64 -6.66 -12.82
CA VAL A 639 20.86 -5.91 -12.49
C VAL A 639 22.00 -6.86 -12.14
N THR A 640 21.78 -7.89 -11.30
CA THR A 640 22.85 -8.84 -10.96
C THR A 640 23.32 -9.66 -12.15
N ARG A 641 22.42 -10.09 -13.06
CA ARG A 641 22.81 -10.82 -14.29
C ARG A 641 23.60 -9.94 -15.27
N ASN A 642 23.22 -8.68 -15.45
CA ASN A 642 23.93 -7.77 -16.36
C ASN A 642 25.25 -7.26 -15.76
N LEU A 643 25.29 -7.01 -14.45
CA LEU A 643 26.54 -6.73 -13.73
C LEU A 643 27.47 -7.94 -13.77
N GLN A 644 26.98 -9.17 -13.58
CA GLN A 644 27.80 -10.39 -13.73
C GLN A 644 28.37 -10.56 -15.14
N ARG A 645 27.61 -10.19 -16.19
CA ARG A 645 28.08 -10.23 -17.59
C ARG A 645 29.12 -9.17 -17.94
N ARG A 646 29.27 -8.11 -17.14
CA ARG A 646 30.16 -6.97 -17.44
C ARG A 646 31.07 -6.57 -16.28
N ALA A 647 31.13 -7.35 -15.19
CA ALA A 647 32.00 -7.17 -14.03
C ALA A 647 33.51 -7.35 -14.33
N VAL A 648 33.89 -7.45 -15.60
CA VAL A 648 35.28 -7.56 -16.03
C VAL A 648 35.96 -6.18 -16.14
N GLU A 649 35.23 -5.05 -16.18
CA GLU A 649 35.85 -3.77 -16.61
C GLU A 649 35.59 -2.47 -15.80
N ALA A 650 34.94 -2.41 -14.62
CA ALA A 650 34.82 -1.10 -13.91
C ALA A 650 34.74 -1.08 -12.36
N VAL A 651 35.28 0.04 -11.84
CA VAL A 651 35.61 0.55 -10.47
C VAL A 651 34.47 0.49 -9.41
N PRO A 652 34.79 0.48 -8.08
CA PRO A 652 33.93 -0.03 -7.03
C PRO A 652 33.09 1.05 -6.34
N SER A 653 31.85 1.24 -6.78
CA SER A 653 30.78 1.78 -5.93
C SER A 653 29.57 0.85 -5.98
N LYS A 654 29.55 -0.15 -5.10
CA LYS A 654 28.64 -1.31 -5.15
C LYS A 654 27.14 -1.00 -4.93
N THR A 655 26.75 0.23 -4.65
CA THR A 655 25.38 0.59 -4.20
C THR A 655 24.61 1.55 -5.13
N LEU A 656 25.27 2.38 -5.93
CA LEU A 656 24.64 3.37 -6.82
C LEU A 656 23.85 2.76 -8.01
N PRO A 657 24.32 1.68 -8.68
CA PRO A 657 23.60 1.09 -9.82
C PRO A 657 22.23 0.50 -9.44
N VAL A 658 22.09 0.00 -8.20
CA VAL A 658 20.87 -0.66 -7.74
C VAL A 658 19.75 0.34 -7.48
N VAL A 659 20.05 1.54 -6.97
CA VAL A 659 19.04 2.57 -6.69
C VAL A 659 18.54 3.21 -8.00
N GLY A 660 19.44 3.49 -8.95
CA GLY A 660 19.06 3.97 -10.29
C GLY A 660 18.18 2.98 -11.05
N ALA A 661 18.51 1.68 -10.98
CA ALA A 661 17.69 0.61 -11.51
C ALA A 661 16.31 0.52 -10.85
N LEU A 662 16.23 0.60 -9.53
CA LEU A 662 14.96 0.56 -8.81
C LEU A 662 14.09 1.77 -9.13
N LEU A 663 14.68 2.96 -9.31
CA LEU A 663 13.95 4.16 -9.71
C LEU A 663 13.46 4.08 -11.17
N GLY A 664 14.30 3.64 -12.10
CA GLY A 664 13.89 3.42 -13.49
C GLY A 664 12.77 2.38 -13.59
N ALA A 665 12.88 1.28 -12.84
CA ALA A 665 11.86 0.24 -12.73
C ALA A 665 10.54 0.79 -12.16
N SER A 666 10.61 1.62 -11.12
CA SER A 666 9.43 2.11 -10.43
C SER A 666 8.69 3.18 -11.23
N LEU A 667 9.40 4.09 -11.91
CA LEU A 667 8.80 5.09 -12.80
C LEU A 667 8.16 4.44 -14.04
N ASN A 668 8.78 3.40 -14.59
CA ASN A 668 8.17 2.63 -15.68
C ASN A 668 6.97 1.82 -15.18
N ALA A 669 7.05 1.18 -14.02
CA ALA A 669 5.93 0.44 -13.47
C ALA A 669 4.74 1.36 -13.11
N ALA A 670 5.00 2.57 -12.63
CA ALA A 670 3.99 3.60 -12.42
C ALA A 670 3.34 4.02 -13.73
N LEU A 671 4.13 4.32 -14.78
CA LEU A 671 3.57 4.62 -16.10
C LEU A 671 2.74 3.47 -16.66
N ILE A 672 3.21 2.22 -16.54
CA ILE A 672 2.44 1.05 -17.00
C ILE A 672 1.17 0.85 -16.17
N TYR A 673 1.19 1.17 -14.88
CA TYR A 673 -0.01 1.17 -14.05
C TYR A 673 -1.00 2.23 -14.51
N ASP A 674 -0.53 3.47 -14.70
CA ASP A 674 -1.30 4.60 -15.18
C ASP A 674 -1.89 4.34 -16.57
N LEU A 675 -1.13 3.66 -17.43
CA LEU A 675 -1.52 3.22 -18.76
C LEU A 675 -2.58 2.12 -18.70
N VAL A 676 -2.45 1.13 -17.82
CA VAL A 676 -3.47 0.09 -17.65
C VAL A 676 -4.77 0.70 -17.12
N GLU A 677 -4.69 1.62 -16.16
CA GLU A 677 -5.86 2.32 -15.64
C GLU A 677 -6.52 3.21 -16.70
N ALA A 678 -5.71 3.94 -17.48
CA ALA A 678 -6.20 4.72 -18.62
C ALA A 678 -6.82 3.83 -19.71
N ALA A 679 -6.18 2.70 -20.04
CA ALA A 679 -6.68 1.74 -21.02
C ALA A 679 -8.04 1.19 -20.58
N GLN A 680 -8.17 0.80 -19.31
CA GLN A 680 -9.43 0.35 -18.76
C GLN A 680 -10.50 1.44 -18.83
N ALA A 681 -10.18 2.68 -18.45
CA ALA A 681 -11.14 3.78 -18.48
C ALA A 681 -11.57 4.16 -19.91
N VAL A 682 -10.62 4.41 -20.81
CA VAL A 682 -10.87 4.80 -22.21
C VAL A 682 -11.62 3.71 -22.95
N LEU A 683 -11.20 2.45 -22.83
CA LEU A 683 -11.86 1.35 -23.53
C LEU A 683 -13.22 1.04 -22.91
N THR A 684 -13.41 1.18 -21.60
CA THR A 684 -14.74 1.06 -20.99
C THR A 684 -15.65 2.16 -21.50
N ASP A 685 -15.19 3.41 -21.54
CA ASP A 685 -15.99 4.54 -22.04
C ASP A 685 -16.41 4.35 -23.50
N ARG A 686 -15.48 3.89 -24.36
CA ARG A 686 -15.74 3.53 -25.77
C ARG A 686 -16.64 2.30 -25.92
N PHE A 687 -16.49 1.32 -25.04
CA PHE A 687 -17.32 0.13 -25.03
C PHE A 687 -18.75 0.45 -24.62
N LEU A 688 -18.93 1.34 -23.63
CA LEU A 688 -20.25 1.85 -23.22
C LEU A 688 -20.88 2.70 -24.32
N GLU A 689 -20.12 3.56 -25.00
CA GLU A 689 -20.56 4.33 -26.18
C GLU A 689 -21.07 3.39 -27.29
N ARG A 690 -20.35 2.30 -27.58
CA ARG A 690 -20.76 1.32 -28.58
C ARG A 690 -22.01 0.52 -28.15
N LYS A 691 -22.14 0.19 -26.87
CA LYS A 691 -23.20 -0.67 -26.33
C LYS A 691 -24.49 0.08 -26.01
N TYR A 692 -24.39 1.36 -25.62
CA TYR A 692 -25.50 2.19 -25.19
C TYR A 692 -25.51 3.50 -26.00
N PRO A 693 -26.40 3.65 -27.01
CA PRO A 693 -26.42 4.83 -27.88
C PRO A 693 -26.64 6.17 -27.17
N GLU A 694 -27.27 6.15 -26.00
CA GLU A 694 -27.51 7.32 -25.15
C GLU A 694 -26.28 7.71 -24.30
N TRP A 695 -25.26 6.84 -24.22
CA TRP A 695 -24.04 7.11 -23.47
C TRP A 695 -23.18 8.16 -24.17
N LEU A 696 -23.23 9.39 -23.66
CA LEU A 696 -22.28 10.42 -24.04
C LEU A 696 -20.92 10.09 -23.42
N ARG A 697 -19.96 9.86 -24.30
CA ARG A 697 -18.58 9.54 -23.98
C ARG A 697 -17.99 10.50 -22.94
N GLN A 698 -17.58 10.06 -21.76
CA GLN A 698 -17.19 10.97 -20.69
C GLN A 698 -15.76 11.52 -20.84
N ILE A 699 -14.86 10.77 -21.48
CA ILE A 699 -13.48 11.16 -21.71
C ILE A 699 -13.40 11.93 -23.03
N GLY A 700 -12.93 13.18 -22.97
CA GLY A 700 -12.82 14.05 -24.15
C GLY A 700 -14.03 14.95 -24.40
N LEU A 701 -15.06 14.97 -23.53
CA LEU A 701 -16.11 15.99 -23.56
C LEU A 701 -15.64 17.30 -22.95
N GLU A 702 -15.84 18.40 -23.68
CA GLU A 702 -15.84 19.75 -23.10
C GLU A 702 -16.97 19.83 -22.07
N GLU A 703 -16.65 19.94 -20.78
CA GLU A 703 -17.65 20.44 -19.83
C GLU A 703 -17.90 21.90 -20.20
N SER A 704 -19.05 22.15 -20.84
CA SER A 704 -19.70 23.46 -20.84
C SER A 704 -19.83 23.92 -19.39
N SER A 705 -19.04 24.93 -19.06
CA SER A 705 -18.80 25.49 -17.74
C SER A 705 -20.01 26.24 -17.15
N GLU A 706 -21.17 25.59 -17.00
CA GLU A 706 -22.38 26.25 -16.50
C GLU A 706 -23.11 25.57 -15.31
N SER A 707 -22.78 24.35 -14.86
CA SER A 707 -23.62 23.67 -13.83
C SER A 707 -23.09 23.65 -12.38
N LEU A 708 -21.99 24.35 -12.06
CA LEU A 708 -21.48 24.45 -10.67
C LEU A 708 -21.70 25.83 -10.02
N ALA A 709 -22.60 26.64 -10.58
CA ALA A 709 -23.19 27.80 -9.89
C ALA A 709 -24.69 27.54 -9.69
N GLY A 710 -25.00 26.73 -8.67
CA GLY A 710 -26.35 26.48 -8.17
C GLY A 710 -26.30 26.23 -6.68
#